data_AF-A0ABC9H9C8-F1
#
_entry.id   AF-A0ABC9H9C8-F1
#
_cell.length_a   1.000
_cell.length_b   1.000
_cell.length_c   1.000
_cell.angle_alpha   90.00
_cell.angle_beta   90.00
_cell.angle_gamma   90.00
#
_symmetry.space_group_name_H-M   'P 1'
#
loop_
_entity.id
_entity.type
_entity.pdbx_description
1 polymer ?
#
loop_
_entity_poly.entity_id
_entity_poly.type
_entity_poly.pdbx_seq_one_letter_code
_entity_poly.pdbx_strand_id
1 'polypeptide(L)'
;MRKRCGWLSSLWRPRRGGRALPQPDQPRPDPEPEQVVDKRGASDKVGMENIVSNGDFSEGLHLWQPNSCHAFVAVEGSGYHYGVKPQSGSSYAVLTHRTQSWQGLEQDITEKVTLGTEYFIAAYVRVHGEVHEPVGVQATLKFEDESSSTNYVSIARILSSQEQWEKMEGSFNLTTLPRRLVFYFEGPPPGVDLLIDSVTISYKKTERSVSSSIGGTDNIISNYDFSKGLHPWNPICCHAYVASQWSGFLDGVRGNSGENYAVVSKRTEHWQGLEQDITNRVSTGTAYVVSAFVRVDGDVQGQVEVKGTLRLQNTDGSTHYNPVGSVLASQEKWNKLEGSFSLTNMPKQVVFYLEGPPAGVDLIIDSVTITCSGHKQSKEVKVPSGVETIIKNPHFEDGLRNWSGRGCNICRHESTAYGNVRPLNGSYFASATGRVHNWNGIQQEITGRVERKVLYEISSAVRIFGSVNDTEVRATLWVQEYGRDRYVGLAKNQASDKQWTHLKGRFLLHAPFTKAVIFIEGPPAGIDILVDGLVLSPARKLQAAPCPKIENVLYGANLLHNSAFTRGLSGWSPMGSCRLSIQTEAPHMLSSILKDRASQKHISGRYILATNRTEVWMGPSQVITDKLRLHVTYRVSAWVRAGSGGHGRHHVNVCLAVGNQWVNCGQVEADGDQWYEIRGAFKLEKKPSKATAYVQGPPPGVDLRVMDLQIYPVDRKARFEYLKEKTDKVRKRDVVLKFQGSNAANLLGSSVRIQQIENSFPFGSCIARHNIENEDLAEFFVKNFNWAVFENELKWYHTEAEQGRLNYKDSDELLEFCEKHKIQVRGHCLFWEVEDSVQPWVRSLQGHHLMAAIQNRLQSLLSRYRGRFRHHDVNNEMLHGSFYEDRLGRDIRAYMFREAHKLDPSAVLFVNDYNVEDGCDTKSTPDKFVEQVVDLQERGAPVGGIGVQGHISHPVGEIICDSLDKLAILGLPIWITELDVTAENEHLRADDLEVFLREAFAHPAVGGIILWGFWEMFMFREHAHLVDADGTINEAGRRYLALKQEWLTRVNGNVSHQGEYKFRGYHGSYTVEVDTPSGKVARSFVVDQDSPVQVITLNI
;
A
#
# COMPACT_ATOMS: atom_id res chain seq x y z
N MET A 1 22.45 28.95 -48.28
CA MET A 1 22.05 30.23 -48.91
C MET A 1 20.88 30.82 -48.11
N ARG A 2 21.13 31.74 -47.17
CA ARG A 2 20.89 33.20 -47.19
C ARG A 2 19.41 33.68 -47.21
N LYS A 3 19.07 34.41 -46.13
CA LYS A 3 18.07 35.48 -45.91
C LYS A 3 16.65 35.08 -45.47
N ARG A 4 16.29 35.38 -44.20
CA ARG A 4 15.67 36.66 -43.77
C ARG A 4 15.72 36.83 -42.23
N CYS A 5 16.17 38.01 -41.80
CA CYS A 5 16.19 38.58 -40.43
C CYS A 5 14.76 38.64 -39.84
N GLY A 6 14.50 38.66 -38.53
CA GLY A 6 15.09 39.42 -37.41
C GLY A 6 13.97 40.22 -36.72
N TRP A 7 14.25 40.79 -35.54
CA TRP A 7 13.41 41.65 -34.66
C TRP A 7 12.79 40.95 -33.43
N LEU A 8 13.40 41.18 -32.26
CA LEU A 8 12.74 41.70 -31.05
C LEU A 8 13.76 41.87 -29.92
N SER A 9 14.27 43.10 -29.76
CA SER A 9 14.98 43.56 -28.57
C SER A 9 14.62 45.02 -28.30
N SER A 10 13.74 45.26 -27.33
CA SER A 10 13.71 46.48 -26.48
C SER A 10 12.42 46.53 -25.68
N LEU A 11 12.48 47.21 -24.52
CA LEU A 11 11.43 47.52 -23.54
C LEU A 11 11.44 46.50 -22.37
N TRP A 12 11.90 46.78 -21.14
CA TRP A 12 11.81 47.98 -20.29
C TRP A 12 12.95 48.01 -19.24
N ARG A 13 13.49 49.21 -18.94
CA ARG A 13 14.23 49.53 -17.70
C ARG A 13 13.24 50.03 -16.64
N PRO A 14 13.38 49.70 -15.33
CA PRO A 14 12.64 50.41 -14.28
C PRO A 14 13.40 51.65 -13.80
N ARG A 15 12.66 52.75 -13.62
CA ARG A 15 13.12 54.01 -13.01
C ARG A 15 13.25 53.86 -11.49
N ARG A 16 14.29 54.47 -10.93
CA ARG A 16 14.44 54.76 -9.50
C ARG A 16 13.41 55.82 -9.08
N GLY A 17 12.74 55.60 -7.96
CA GLY A 17 11.94 56.58 -7.24
C GLY A 17 11.78 56.12 -5.80
N GLY A 18 12.57 56.69 -4.90
CA GLY A 18 12.48 56.43 -3.47
C GLY A 18 11.35 57.22 -2.82
N ARG A 19 10.68 56.61 -1.85
CA ARG A 19 9.99 57.29 -0.75
C ARG A 19 10.00 56.37 0.48
N ALA A 20 10.22 57.01 1.62
CA ALA A 20 10.56 56.42 2.91
C ALA A 20 9.43 55.58 3.54
N LEU A 21 9.82 54.53 4.24
CA LEU A 21 9.00 53.80 5.22
C LEU A 21 9.15 54.48 6.60
N PRO A 22 8.09 54.64 7.40
CA PRO A 22 8.22 54.92 8.83
C PRO A 22 8.56 53.64 9.62
N GLN A 23 9.37 53.81 10.67
CA GLN A 23 9.72 52.79 11.67
C GLN A 23 8.50 52.33 12.50
N PRO A 24 8.60 51.16 13.16
CA PRO A 24 7.56 50.61 14.03
C PRO A 24 7.61 51.21 15.45
N ASP A 25 6.45 51.49 16.03
CA ASP A 25 6.32 51.87 17.44
C ASP A 25 6.57 50.66 18.37
N GLN A 26 7.24 50.95 19.49
CA GLN A 26 7.51 50.04 20.62
C GLN A 26 6.27 49.79 21.51
N PRO A 27 6.29 48.72 22.33
CA PRO A 27 5.10 48.12 22.93
C PRO A 27 4.60 48.87 24.17
N ARG A 28 3.29 48.79 24.43
CA ARG A 28 2.67 49.16 25.72
C ARG A 28 2.20 47.92 26.48
N PRO A 29 2.13 48.01 27.82
CA PRO A 29 2.28 46.87 28.73
C PRO A 29 0.98 46.12 29.00
N ASP A 30 1.14 44.87 29.45
CA ASP A 30 0.09 43.95 29.86
C ASP A 30 -0.80 44.51 30.98
N PRO A 31 -2.11 44.19 30.95
CA PRO A 31 -2.92 44.02 32.15
C PRO A 31 -3.06 42.54 32.52
N GLU A 32 -2.85 42.27 33.81
CA GLU A 32 -3.11 41.02 34.52
C GLU A 32 -4.56 40.51 34.41
N PRO A 33 -4.80 39.21 34.70
CA PRO A 33 -5.95 38.46 34.18
C PRO A 33 -7.20 38.57 35.07
N GLU A 34 -8.34 38.90 34.44
CA GLU A 34 -9.67 38.68 35.03
C GLU A 34 -10.13 37.22 34.84
N GLN A 35 -10.70 36.69 35.92
CA GLN A 35 -11.19 35.33 36.11
C GLN A 35 -12.20 34.91 35.04
N VAL A 36 -11.91 33.80 34.36
CA VAL A 36 -12.91 33.05 33.57
C VAL A 36 -13.12 31.69 34.20
N VAL A 37 -14.38 31.45 34.52
CA VAL A 37 -14.98 30.26 35.11
C VAL A 37 -14.56 28.98 34.37
N ASP A 38 -13.90 28.08 35.11
CA ASP A 38 -13.52 26.72 34.70
C ASP A 38 -14.79 25.85 34.57
N LYS A 39 -15.38 25.79 33.37
CA LYS A 39 -16.29 24.69 32.99
C LYS A 39 -15.45 23.55 32.43
N ARG A 40 -14.97 22.69 33.33
CA ARG A 40 -14.36 21.40 32.99
C ARG A 40 -15.37 20.53 32.24
N GLY A 41 -15.15 20.37 30.93
CA GLY A 41 -15.67 19.23 30.18
C GLY A 41 -15.01 17.94 30.67
N ALA A 42 -15.80 16.90 30.90
CA ALA A 42 -15.37 15.61 31.40
C ALA A 42 -14.28 14.99 30.50
N SER A 43 -13.15 14.62 31.11
CA SER A 43 -12.14 13.74 30.52
C SER A 43 -12.52 12.30 30.84
N ASP A 44 -12.61 11.41 29.83
CA ASP A 44 -12.64 9.97 30.07
C ASP A 44 -11.25 9.50 30.53
N LYS A 45 -11.00 9.56 31.84
CA LYS A 45 -9.85 8.90 32.50
C LYS A 45 -10.25 7.45 32.80
N VAL A 46 -9.54 6.48 32.23
CA VAL A 46 -9.61 5.09 32.69
C VAL A 46 -8.85 5.02 34.03
N GLY A 47 -9.56 4.89 35.14
CA GLY A 47 -8.97 4.72 36.47
C GLY A 47 -8.63 3.26 36.76
N MET A 48 -7.37 2.97 37.10
CA MET A 48 -6.94 1.68 37.67
C MET A 48 -7.15 1.74 39.19
N GLU A 49 -7.85 0.77 39.76
CA GLU A 49 -8.12 0.70 41.20
C GLU A 49 -7.24 -0.38 41.84
N ASN A 50 -6.47 -0.02 42.88
CA ASN A 50 -5.58 -0.94 43.60
C ASN A 50 -6.36 -1.63 44.74
N ILE A 51 -6.27 -2.96 44.81
CA ILE A 51 -6.96 -3.77 45.83
C ILE A 51 -6.05 -4.16 47.01
N VAL A 52 -4.73 -4.00 46.88
CA VAL A 52 -3.81 -4.21 47.99
C VAL A 52 -3.92 -3.06 48.98
N SER A 53 -4.11 -3.39 50.26
CA SER A 53 -4.13 -2.41 51.34
C SER A 53 -2.72 -2.27 51.94
N ASN A 54 -2.29 -1.03 52.17
CA ASN A 54 -1.00 -0.70 52.79
C ASN A 54 0.19 -1.37 52.06
N GLY A 55 0.27 -1.20 50.74
CA GLY A 55 1.32 -1.78 49.89
C GLY A 55 2.67 -1.07 49.94
N ASP A 56 2.72 0.13 50.53
CA ASP A 56 3.94 0.90 50.82
C ASP A 56 4.43 0.71 52.27
N PHE A 57 3.71 -0.12 53.04
CA PHE A 57 4.00 -0.48 54.43
C PHE A 57 4.10 0.70 55.40
N SER A 58 3.58 1.87 55.02
CA SER A 58 3.65 3.11 55.81
C SER A 58 2.88 3.02 57.13
N GLU A 59 1.88 2.15 57.21
CA GLU A 59 1.08 1.91 58.43
C GLU A 59 1.56 0.67 59.23
N GLY A 60 2.74 0.12 58.93
CA GLY A 60 3.26 -1.09 59.57
C GLY A 60 2.81 -2.39 58.88
N LEU A 61 2.94 -3.55 59.54
CA LEU A 61 2.53 -4.85 58.99
C LEU A 61 1.14 -5.32 59.45
N HIS A 62 0.31 -4.48 60.06
CA HIS A 62 -0.94 -4.94 60.67
C HIS A 62 -1.99 -5.49 59.65
N LEU A 63 -1.83 -5.18 58.36
CA LEU A 63 -2.65 -5.71 57.25
C LEU A 63 -1.92 -6.81 56.43
N TRP A 64 -0.73 -7.21 56.87
CA TRP A 64 0.14 -8.19 56.20
C TRP A 64 0.63 -9.22 57.21
N GLN A 65 0.35 -10.49 56.98
CA GLN A 65 0.73 -11.54 57.91
C GLN A 65 2.03 -12.20 57.45
N PRO A 66 3.04 -12.34 58.31
CA PRO A 66 4.19 -13.17 57.99
C PRO A 66 3.81 -14.64 58.13
N ASN A 67 3.97 -15.40 57.06
CA ASN A 67 3.73 -16.83 57.06
C ASN A 67 4.96 -17.57 57.60
N SER A 68 4.90 -17.93 58.89
CA SER A 68 5.90 -18.76 59.57
C SER A 68 7.34 -18.23 59.52
N CYS A 69 7.52 -16.91 59.48
CA CYS A 69 8.80 -16.20 59.59
C CYS A 69 8.67 -14.93 60.45
N HIS A 70 9.78 -14.27 60.75
CA HIS A 70 9.74 -12.94 61.36
C HIS A 70 9.63 -11.86 60.29
N ALA A 71 8.76 -10.89 60.48
CA ALA A 71 8.69 -9.71 59.64
C ALA A 71 8.51 -8.43 60.47
N PHE A 72 9.11 -7.35 60.01
CA PHE A 72 8.94 -6.01 60.56
C PHE A 72 9.13 -4.96 59.45
N VAL A 73 8.74 -3.70 59.72
CA VAL A 73 8.94 -2.60 58.77
C VAL A 73 10.24 -1.87 59.10
N ALA A 74 11.08 -1.67 58.10
CA ALA A 74 12.27 -0.83 58.18
C ALA A 74 11.98 0.53 57.51
N VAL A 75 12.57 1.59 58.06
CA VAL A 75 12.50 2.95 57.50
C VAL A 75 13.90 3.42 57.10
N GLU A 76 13.99 4.32 56.12
CA GLU A 76 15.26 4.87 55.64
C GLU A 76 16.08 5.42 56.83
N GLY A 77 17.30 4.88 57.04
CA GLY A 77 18.19 5.32 58.12
C GLY A 77 17.98 4.66 59.48
N SER A 78 17.08 3.68 59.61
CA SER A 78 16.80 2.94 60.87
C SER A 78 17.95 2.05 61.40
N GLY A 79 19.11 2.02 60.72
CA GLY A 79 20.27 1.21 61.09
C GLY A 79 20.17 -0.27 60.69
N TYR A 80 19.00 -0.75 60.27
CA TYR A 80 18.82 -2.07 59.68
C TYR A 80 19.26 -2.02 58.20
N HIS A 81 20.46 -2.55 57.92
CA HIS A 81 21.18 -2.48 56.63
C HIS A 81 21.45 -1.05 56.12
N TYR A 82 22.62 -0.52 56.47
CA TYR A 82 23.06 0.82 56.12
C TYR A 82 23.09 1.02 54.59
N GLY A 83 22.36 2.04 54.10
CA GLY A 83 22.38 2.43 52.68
C GLY A 83 21.24 1.90 51.81
N VAL A 84 20.28 1.14 52.35
CA VAL A 84 19.07 0.74 51.61
C VAL A 84 18.04 1.88 51.66
N LYS A 85 17.73 2.47 50.51
CA LYS A 85 16.66 3.45 50.35
C LYS A 85 15.40 2.79 49.78
N PRO A 86 14.20 3.00 50.35
CA PRO A 86 12.95 2.51 49.76
C PRO A 86 12.77 3.03 48.33
N GLN A 87 12.14 2.24 47.46
CA GLN A 87 11.79 2.62 46.11
C GLN A 87 10.58 3.58 46.07
N SER A 88 9.66 3.45 47.03
CA SER A 88 8.53 4.37 47.19
C SER A 88 8.28 4.70 48.66
N GLY A 89 7.90 5.94 48.97
CA GLY A 89 7.58 6.34 50.33
C GLY A 89 8.81 6.34 51.26
N SER A 90 8.60 6.02 52.54
CA SER A 90 9.63 6.09 53.60
C SER A 90 9.92 4.76 54.29
N SER A 91 9.27 3.66 53.87
CA SER A 91 9.25 2.37 54.56
C SER A 91 9.23 1.19 53.59
N TYR A 92 9.76 0.04 54.02
CA TYR A 92 9.64 -1.24 53.31
C TYR A 92 9.53 -2.40 54.32
N ALA A 93 8.94 -3.51 53.90
CA ALA A 93 8.84 -4.70 54.72
C ALA A 93 10.14 -5.53 54.65
N VAL A 94 10.59 -6.04 55.80
CA VAL A 94 11.74 -6.96 55.91
C VAL A 94 11.27 -8.27 56.50
N LEU A 95 11.55 -9.37 55.82
CA LEU A 95 11.31 -10.72 56.29
C LEU A 95 12.63 -11.41 56.57
N THR A 96 12.78 -11.87 57.81
CA THR A 96 14.02 -12.44 58.34
C THR A 96 13.75 -13.74 59.09
N HIS A 97 14.82 -14.44 59.49
CA HIS A 97 14.77 -15.74 60.16
C HIS A 97 13.97 -16.79 59.38
N ARG A 98 14.01 -16.72 58.05
CA ARG A 98 13.33 -17.66 57.16
C ARG A 98 14.11 -18.97 57.11
N THR A 99 13.48 -20.06 57.54
CA THR A 99 14.04 -21.43 57.53
C THR A 99 13.60 -22.25 56.34
N GLN A 100 12.60 -21.79 55.59
CA GLN A 100 12.08 -22.44 54.39
C GLN A 100 11.77 -21.39 53.30
N SER A 101 11.92 -21.76 52.03
CA SER A 101 11.75 -20.83 50.92
C SER A 101 10.30 -20.37 50.71
N TRP A 102 9.30 -21.15 51.14
CA TRP A 102 7.89 -20.78 51.05
C TRP A 102 7.44 -19.77 52.12
N GLN A 103 8.26 -19.53 53.15
CA GLN A 103 7.94 -18.55 54.20
C GLN A 103 8.02 -17.13 53.62
N GLY A 104 7.07 -16.29 53.98
CA GLY A 104 6.73 -15.15 53.16
C GLY A 104 5.83 -14.12 53.83
N LEU A 105 5.45 -13.07 53.10
CA LEU A 105 4.50 -12.05 53.56
C LEU A 105 3.21 -12.17 52.77
N GLU A 106 2.09 -12.29 53.47
CA GLU A 106 0.79 -12.61 52.85
C GLU A 106 -0.32 -11.62 53.23
N GLN A 107 -1.25 -11.38 52.29
CA GLN A 107 -2.48 -10.62 52.51
C GLN A 107 -3.67 -11.38 51.92
N ASP A 108 -4.74 -11.50 52.70
CA ASP A 108 -6.01 -12.07 52.23
C ASP A 108 -6.71 -11.08 51.30
N ILE A 109 -6.97 -11.49 50.07
CA ILE A 109 -7.60 -10.66 49.04
C ILE A 109 -8.96 -11.20 48.59
N THR A 110 -9.50 -12.20 49.31
CA THR A 110 -10.71 -12.95 48.93
C THR A 110 -11.89 -12.03 48.60
N GLU A 111 -12.18 -11.05 49.46
CA GLU A 111 -13.33 -10.14 49.28
C GLU A 111 -13.08 -9.02 48.27
N LYS A 112 -11.85 -8.91 47.74
CA LYS A 112 -11.42 -7.81 46.87
C LYS A 112 -11.27 -8.19 45.40
N VAL A 113 -11.48 -9.48 45.09
CA VAL A 113 -11.36 -10.03 43.74
C VAL A 113 -12.72 -10.41 43.16
N THR A 114 -12.87 -10.33 41.84
CA THR A 114 -14.10 -10.66 41.12
C THR A 114 -13.81 -11.56 39.93
N LEU A 115 -14.74 -12.47 39.63
CA LEU A 115 -14.58 -13.42 38.51
C LEU A 115 -14.51 -12.72 37.17
N GLY A 116 -13.64 -13.21 36.30
CA GLY A 116 -13.46 -12.70 34.96
C GLY A 116 -12.75 -11.34 34.88
N THR A 117 -12.44 -10.70 36.01
CA THR A 117 -11.63 -9.48 36.07
C THR A 117 -10.15 -9.83 36.05
N GLU A 118 -9.39 -9.20 35.15
CA GLU A 118 -7.93 -9.33 35.12
C GLU A 118 -7.27 -8.34 36.10
N TYR A 119 -6.42 -8.88 36.97
CA TYR A 119 -5.67 -8.14 37.99
C TYR A 119 -4.18 -8.13 37.64
N PHE A 120 -3.54 -6.96 37.74
CA PHE A 120 -2.13 -6.75 37.46
C PHE A 120 -1.36 -6.47 38.76
N ILE A 121 -0.35 -7.28 39.06
CA ILE A 121 0.54 -7.11 40.22
C ILE A 121 1.81 -6.37 39.80
N ALA A 122 2.24 -5.42 40.61
CA ALA A 122 3.61 -4.90 40.58
C ALA A 122 4.13 -4.73 42.01
N ALA A 123 5.39 -5.10 42.25
CA ALA A 123 6.09 -4.90 43.52
C ALA A 123 7.59 -4.75 43.27
N TYR A 124 8.31 -4.12 44.18
CA TYR A 124 9.78 -4.09 44.17
C TYR A 124 10.31 -5.01 45.26
N VAL A 125 11.23 -5.89 44.90
CA VAL A 125 11.84 -6.85 45.82
C VAL A 125 13.36 -6.75 45.79
N ARG A 126 13.96 -6.84 46.96
CA ARG A 126 15.41 -6.89 47.16
C ARG A 126 15.71 -7.99 48.16
N VAL A 127 16.91 -8.56 48.12
CA VAL A 127 17.35 -9.55 49.10
C VAL A 127 18.54 -9.05 49.89
N HIS A 128 18.76 -9.62 51.07
CA HIS A 128 19.89 -9.28 51.92
C HIS A 128 20.40 -10.52 52.68
N GLY A 129 21.72 -10.75 52.72
CA GLY A 129 22.31 -11.92 53.39
C GLY A 129 23.62 -12.40 52.77
N GLU A 130 24.10 -13.60 53.07
CA GLU A 130 25.27 -14.19 52.38
C GLU A 130 24.88 -14.74 51.01
N VAL A 131 24.73 -13.85 50.04
CA VAL A 131 24.29 -14.17 48.68
C VAL A 131 25.30 -13.64 47.67
N HIS A 132 25.98 -14.56 46.98
CA HIS A 132 27.01 -14.25 45.97
C HIS A 132 26.44 -14.14 44.54
N GLU A 133 25.22 -14.63 44.30
CA GLU A 133 24.53 -14.57 43.00
C GLU A 133 23.05 -14.25 43.20
N PRO A 134 22.37 -13.54 42.27
CA PRO A 134 20.94 -13.23 42.38
C PRO A 134 20.07 -14.47 42.66
N VAL A 135 19.16 -14.37 43.63
CA VAL A 135 18.34 -15.49 44.12
C VAL A 135 16.86 -15.29 43.81
N GLY A 136 16.15 -16.39 43.57
CA GLY A 136 14.75 -16.36 43.15
C GLY A 136 13.79 -15.88 44.24
N VAL A 137 12.99 -14.87 43.90
CA VAL A 137 11.84 -14.38 44.67
C VAL A 137 10.60 -14.52 43.79
N GLN A 138 9.46 -14.82 44.39
CA GLN A 138 8.23 -15.18 43.69
C GLN A 138 7.01 -14.57 44.39
N ALA A 139 5.99 -14.20 43.63
CA ALA A 139 4.65 -13.89 44.11
C ALA A 139 3.69 -15.03 43.75
N THR A 140 2.88 -15.48 44.71
CA THR A 140 2.06 -16.69 44.60
C THR A 140 0.64 -16.44 45.14
N LEU A 141 -0.36 -17.03 44.48
CA LEU A 141 -1.72 -17.15 45.01
C LEU A 141 -1.91 -18.50 45.68
N LYS A 142 -2.49 -18.48 46.88
CA LYS A 142 -2.94 -19.67 47.61
C LYS A 142 -4.47 -19.72 47.59
N PHE A 143 -5.01 -20.82 47.07
CA PHE A 143 -6.43 -21.10 46.95
C PHE A 143 -6.82 -22.16 47.98
N GLU A 144 -7.84 -21.90 48.79
CA GLU A 144 -8.44 -22.90 49.67
C GLU A 144 -9.88 -23.17 49.21
N ASP A 145 -10.17 -24.40 48.77
CA ASP A 145 -11.47 -24.81 48.25
C ASP A 145 -12.36 -25.45 49.34
N GLU A 146 -13.67 -25.64 49.06
CA GLU A 146 -14.63 -26.22 50.02
C GLU A 146 -14.27 -27.65 50.49
N SER A 147 -13.46 -28.38 49.73
CA SER A 147 -12.96 -29.72 50.05
C SER A 147 -11.73 -29.74 50.98
N SER A 148 -11.29 -28.59 51.51
CA SER A 148 -10.05 -28.42 52.30
C SER A 148 -8.74 -28.68 51.53
N SER A 149 -8.79 -28.82 50.19
CA SER A 149 -7.60 -28.89 49.35
C SER A 149 -7.02 -27.49 49.14
N THR A 150 -5.72 -27.32 49.39
CA THR A 150 -5.00 -26.06 49.17
C THR A 150 -4.18 -26.14 47.89
N ASN A 151 -4.40 -25.21 46.96
CA ASN A 151 -3.67 -25.10 45.70
C ASN A 151 -2.83 -23.82 45.67
N TYR A 152 -1.67 -23.86 45.00
CA TYR A 152 -0.74 -22.72 44.90
C TYR A 152 -0.44 -22.42 43.44
N VAL A 153 -0.49 -21.14 43.05
CA VAL A 153 -0.22 -20.68 41.68
C VAL A 153 0.80 -19.55 41.71
N SER A 154 1.95 -19.77 41.09
CA SER A 154 2.96 -18.74 40.86
C SER A 154 2.45 -17.71 39.86
N ILE A 155 2.54 -16.42 40.20
CA ILE A 155 2.05 -15.32 39.35
C ILE A 155 3.21 -14.54 38.72
N ALA A 156 4.31 -14.41 39.44
CA ALA A 156 5.51 -13.72 38.99
C ALA A 156 6.74 -14.28 39.70
N ARG A 157 7.88 -14.40 39.01
CA ARG A 157 9.16 -14.83 39.59
C ARG A 157 10.29 -14.01 39.00
N ILE A 158 11.19 -13.52 39.86
CA ILE A 158 12.37 -12.73 39.48
C ILE A 158 13.60 -13.22 40.24
N LEU A 159 14.79 -12.96 39.69
CA LEU A 159 16.03 -13.08 40.45
C LEU A 159 16.32 -11.73 41.10
N SER A 160 16.45 -11.72 42.42
CA SER A 160 16.71 -10.51 43.19
C SER A 160 18.13 -10.55 43.76
N SER A 161 18.81 -9.41 43.69
CA SER A 161 20.17 -9.25 44.20
C SER A 161 20.21 -8.34 45.43
N GLN A 162 21.38 -8.23 46.04
CA GLN A 162 21.59 -7.30 47.14
C GLN A 162 21.91 -5.87 46.68
N GLU A 163 22.09 -5.62 45.38
CA GLU A 163 22.63 -4.35 44.87
C GLU A 163 21.54 -3.29 44.66
N GLN A 164 20.37 -3.69 44.17
CA GLN A 164 19.28 -2.80 43.78
C GLN A 164 17.89 -3.42 44.00
N TRP A 165 16.86 -2.58 43.93
CA TRP A 165 15.46 -3.03 43.94
C TRP A 165 15.07 -3.57 42.57
N GLU A 166 14.58 -4.80 42.54
CA GLU A 166 14.14 -5.45 41.31
C GLU A 166 12.62 -5.40 41.19
N LYS A 167 12.12 -4.89 40.06
CA LYS A 167 10.68 -4.76 39.82
C LYS A 167 10.09 -6.11 39.37
N MET A 168 9.19 -6.64 40.18
CA MET A 168 8.40 -7.83 39.87
C MET A 168 7.02 -7.42 39.35
N GLU A 169 6.63 -7.95 38.18
CA GLU A 169 5.31 -7.72 37.58
C GLU A 169 4.66 -9.05 37.19
N GLY A 170 3.34 -9.15 37.34
CA GLY A 170 2.56 -10.33 36.97
C GLY A 170 1.08 -10.00 36.77
N SER A 171 0.28 -10.97 36.34
CA SER A 171 -1.17 -10.81 36.29
C SER A 171 -1.90 -12.13 36.56
N PHE A 172 -3.13 -12.04 37.06
CA PHE A 172 -4.00 -13.19 37.27
C PHE A 172 -5.46 -12.86 36.97
N ASN A 173 -6.23 -13.88 36.62
CA ASN A 173 -7.68 -13.81 36.44
C ASN A 173 -8.28 -15.07 37.10
N LEU A 174 -9.41 -14.90 37.79
CA LEU A 174 -10.10 -15.99 38.47
C LEU A 174 -11.29 -16.47 37.63
N THR A 175 -11.32 -17.77 37.34
CA THR A 175 -12.44 -18.44 36.66
C THR A 175 -13.46 -19.02 37.64
N THR A 176 -13.05 -19.27 38.89
CA THR A 176 -13.89 -19.73 40.02
C THR A 176 -13.45 -19.02 41.29
N LEU A 177 -14.40 -18.69 42.19
CA LEU A 177 -14.06 -18.02 43.46
C LEU A 177 -13.75 -19.11 44.50
N PRO A 178 -12.51 -19.21 44.98
CA PRO A 178 -12.18 -20.12 46.07
C PRO A 178 -12.84 -19.64 47.36
N ARG A 179 -12.94 -20.52 48.36
CA ARG A 179 -13.43 -20.15 49.70
C ARG A 179 -12.51 -19.13 50.36
N ARG A 180 -11.20 -19.24 50.11
CA ARG A 180 -10.20 -18.26 50.54
C ARG A 180 -9.10 -18.11 49.48
N LEU A 181 -8.73 -16.86 49.19
CA LEU A 181 -7.65 -16.48 48.28
C LEU A 181 -6.64 -15.57 49.00
N VAL A 182 -5.41 -16.04 49.11
CA VAL A 182 -4.31 -15.31 49.75
C VAL A 182 -3.22 -15.02 48.73
N PHE A 183 -2.78 -13.77 48.67
CA PHE A 183 -1.62 -13.35 47.89
C PHE A 183 -0.40 -13.28 48.79
N TYR A 184 0.71 -13.91 48.42
CA TYR A 184 1.94 -13.86 49.22
C TYR A 184 3.22 -13.89 48.40
N PHE A 185 4.30 -13.35 48.98
CA PHE A 185 5.65 -13.44 48.42
C PHE A 185 6.43 -14.57 49.04
N GLU A 186 7.17 -15.32 48.25
CA GLU A 186 8.04 -16.42 48.67
C GLU A 186 9.39 -16.39 47.94
N GLY A 187 10.35 -17.21 48.39
CA GLY A 187 11.76 -16.98 48.15
C GLY A 187 12.29 -15.80 48.99
N PRO A 188 13.60 -15.53 49.05
CA PRO A 188 14.75 -16.30 48.56
C PRO A 188 15.00 -17.63 49.34
N PRO A 189 16.10 -18.38 49.09
CA PRO A 189 16.47 -19.55 49.88
C PRO A 189 16.52 -19.29 51.40
N PRO A 190 16.41 -20.34 52.25
CA PRO A 190 16.50 -20.21 53.70
C PRO A 190 17.76 -19.46 54.15
N GLY A 191 17.63 -18.61 55.17
CA GLY A 191 18.73 -17.80 55.72
C GLY A 191 19.00 -16.47 55.00
N VAL A 192 18.29 -16.18 53.90
CA VAL A 192 18.36 -14.90 53.20
C VAL A 192 17.10 -14.08 53.48
N ASP A 193 17.30 -12.81 53.84
CA ASP A 193 16.23 -11.87 54.13
C ASP A 193 15.59 -11.36 52.84
N LEU A 194 14.26 -11.21 52.85
CA LEU A 194 13.47 -10.64 51.75
C LEU A 194 13.01 -9.23 52.12
N LEU A 195 13.27 -8.27 51.24
CA LEU A 195 12.82 -6.89 51.36
C LEU A 195 11.76 -6.62 50.28
N ILE A 196 10.65 -5.99 50.64
CA ILE A 196 9.50 -5.75 49.74
C ILE A 196 9.02 -4.30 49.86
N ASP A 197 8.78 -3.65 48.73
CA ASP A 197 8.26 -2.28 48.64
C ASP A 197 7.26 -2.13 47.45
N SER A 198 6.38 -1.12 47.55
CA SER A 198 5.42 -0.67 46.52
C SER A 198 4.50 -1.75 45.93
N VAL A 199 3.89 -2.59 46.79
CA VAL A 199 3.01 -3.66 46.31
C VAL A 199 1.68 -3.10 45.81
N THR A 200 1.34 -3.39 44.56
CA THR A 200 0.07 -3.01 43.93
C THR A 200 -0.55 -4.22 43.25
N ILE A 201 -1.88 -4.37 43.37
CA ILE A 201 -2.70 -5.27 42.56
C ILE A 201 -3.84 -4.44 42.00
N SER A 202 -3.85 -4.18 40.70
CA SER A 202 -4.76 -3.22 40.09
C SER A 202 -5.63 -3.82 38.99
N TYR A 203 -6.83 -3.29 38.82
CA TYR A 203 -7.75 -3.69 37.74
C TYR A 203 -8.50 -2.47 37.17
N LYS A 204 -9.07 -2.61 35.98
CA LYS A 204 -9.83 -1.55 35.29
C LYS A 204 -11.28 -1.51 35.78
N LYS A 205 -11.71 -0.39 36.37
CA LYS A 205 -13.11 -0.17 36.78
C LYS A 205 -13.94 0.25 35.55
N THR A 206 -14.95 -0.53 35.19
CA THR A 206 -15.83 -0.25 34.03
C THR A 206 -17.25 -0.01 34.53
N GLU A 207 -17.80 1.20 34.34
CA GLU A 207 -19.24 1.43 34.53
C GLU A 207 -20.02 0.72 33.43
N ARG A 208 -21.02 -0.09 33.84
CA ARG A 208 -21.81 -0.93 32.94
C ARG A 208 -22.69 -0.07 32.02
N SER A 209 -22.26 0.10 30.77
CA SER A 209 -23.18 0.27 29.63
C SER A 209 -23.09 -0.95 28.73
N VAL A 210 -24.22 -1.64 28.60
CA VAL A 210 -24.41 -2.84 27.80
C VAL A 210 -24.04 -2.54 26.34
N SER A 211 -22.95 -3.13 25.86
CA SER A 211 -22.75 -3.35 24.43
C SER A 211 -21.92 -4.62 24.22
N SER A 212 -22.53 -5.60 23.55
CA SER A 212 -21.88 -6.80 23.05
C SER A 212 -20.91 -6.41 21.95
N SER A 213 -19.61 -6.59 22.19
CA SER A 213 -18.58 -6.51 21.15
C SER A 213 -17.84 -7.85 21.07
N ILE A 214 -18.00 -8.50 19.92
CA ILE A 214 -17.17 -9.61 19.44
C ILE A 214 -16.21 -8.97 18.43
N GLY A 215 -14.90 -9.15 18.61
CA GLY A 215 -13.90 -8.93 17.55
C GLY A 215 -12.51 -8.52 18.03
N GLY A 216 -11.50 -9.41 17.86
CA GLY A 216 -10.08 -9.10 18.04
C GLY A 216 -9.19 -10.25 17.55
N THR A 217 -8.13 -9.93 16.82
CA THR A 217 -7.23 -10.85 16.10
C THR A 217 -5.91 -10.98 16.84
N ASP A 218 -5.92 -11.62 18.01
CA ASP A 218 -4.76 -11.66 18.90
C ASP A 218 -3.81 -12.84 18.60
N ASN A 219 -2.51 -12.60 18.80
CA ASN A 219 -1.51 -13.66 18.85
C ASN A 219 -1.82 -14.58 20.03
N ILE A 220 -2.04 -15.86 19.76
CA ILE A 220 -2.40 -16.86 20.78
C ILE A 220 -1.18 -17.28 21.62
N ILE A 221 0.03 -16.97 21.16
CA ILE A 221 1.23 -17.11 21.99
C ILE A 221 1.31 -15.93 22.96
N SER A 222 1.42 -16.27 24.24
CA SER A 222 1.74 -15.30 25.29
C SER A 222 3.23 -15.05 25.37
N ASN A 223 3.60 -13.80 25.66
CA ASN A 223 5.00 -13.39 25.78
C ASN A 223 5.81 -13.82 24.55
N TYR A 224 5.28 -13.50 23.38
CA TYR A 224 5.81 -13.94 22.09
C TYR A 224 7.14 -13.30 21.72
N ASP A 225 7.53 -12.21 22.38
CA ASP A 225 8.73 -11.41 22.16
C ASP A 225 9.68 -11.45 23.38
N PHE A 226 9.40 -12.32 24.36
CA PHE A 226 10.17 -12.49 25.59
C PHE A 226 10.37 -11.20 26.41
N SER A 227 9.54 -10.17 26.19
CA SER A 227 9.58 -8.90 26.92
C SER A 227 9.27 -9.06 28.41
N LYS A 228 8.56 -10.13 28.80
CA LYS A 228 8.20 -10.46 30.17
C LYS A 228 9.07 -11.58 30.78
N GLY A 229 10.28 -11.80 30.26
CA GLY A 229 11.15 -12.90 30.65
C GLY A 229 10.79 -14.21 29.93
N LEU A 230 11.11 -15.37 30.51
CA LEU A 230 10.88 -16.66 29.83
C LEU A 230 9.43 -17.16 29.98
N HIS A 231 8.75 -16.84 31.08
CA HIS A 231 7.39 -17.32 31.33
C HIS A 231 6.37 -16.69 30.35
N PRO A 232 5.42 -17.45 29.75
CA PRO A 232 5.00 -18.82 30.05
C PRO A 232 5.62 -19.89 29.12
N TRP A 233 6.80 -19.62 28.56
CA TRP A 233 7.56 -20.64 27.84
C TRP A 233 8.32 -21.56 28.78
N ASN A 234 8.27 -22.86 28.50
CA ASN A 234 8.94 -23.88 29.29
C ASN A 234 10.04 -24.55 28.46
N PRO A 235 11.27 -24.67 28.98
CA PRO A 235 12.30 -25.46 28.32
C PRO A 235 11.99 -26.94 28.40
N ILE A 236 12.14 -27.64 27.28
CA ILE A 236 11.94 -29.09 27.20
C ILE A 236 13.27 -29.78 27.48
N CYS A 237 13.48 -30.20 28.73
CA CYS A 237 14.68 -30.95 29.16
C CYS A 237 16.02 -30.27 28.79
N CYS A 238 16.04 -28.94 28.71
CA CYS A 238 17.22 -28.14 28.40
C CYS A 238 17.29 -26.90 29.31
N HIS A 239 18.36 -26.11 29.16
CA HIS A 239 18.47 -24.83 29.83
C HIS A 239 17.95 -23.73 28.92
N ALA A 240 17.17 -22.78 29.45
CA ALA A 240 16.76 -21.61 28.68
C ALA A 240 16.71 -20.36 29.57
N TYR A 241 17.08 -19.23 29.01
CA TYR A 241 17.03 -17.92 29.66
C TYR A 241 16.74 -16.84 28.62
N VAL A 242 16.34 -15.65 29.07
CA VAL A 242 16.17 -14.49 28.20
C VAL A 242 17.40 -13.62 28.29
N ALA A 243 17.98 -13.30 27.13
CA ALA A 243 19.07 -12.37 27.00
C ALA A 243 18.58 -11.10 26.30
N SER A 244 19.14 -9.96 26.69
CA SER A 244 18.88 -8.69 26.01
C SER A 244 19.96 -8.39 24.98
N GLN A 245 19.67 -7.53 24.01
CA GLN A 245 20.66 -7.01 23.06
C GLN A 245 21.85 -6.29 23.74
N TRP A 246 21.72 -5.93 25.02
CA TRP A 246 22.75 -5.28 25.84
C TRP A 246 23.59 -6.26 26.67
N SER A 247 23.27 -7.57 26.62
CA SER A 247 23.98 -8.61 27.37
C SER A 247 25.33 -9.02 26.75
N GLY A 248 25.68 -8.51 25.56
CA GLY A 248 26.88 -8.89 24.82
C GLY A 248 26.85 -10.30 24.21
N PHE A 249 25.79 -11.09 24.44
CA PHE A 249 25.68 -12.47 23.96
C PHE A 249 25.61 -12.56 22.42
N LEU A 250 24.97 -11.58 21.76
CA LEU A 250 24.97 -11.42 20.30
C LEU A 250 25.41 -10.00 19.95
N ASP A 251 26.68 -9.66 20.22
CA ASP A 251 27.23 -8.32 20.01
C ASP A 251 26.92 -7.80 18.59
N GLY A 252 26.15 -6.71 18.50
CA GLY A 252 25.81 -6.04 17.24
C GLY A 252 24.65 -6.63 16.42
N VAL A 253 23.97 -7.69 16.87
CA VAL A 253 22.84 -8.32 16.14
C VAL A 253 21.52 -7.97 16.81
N ARG A 254 20.64 -7.26 16.10
CA ARG A 254 19.34 -6.80 16.63
C ARG A 254 18.22 -7.81 16.32
N GLY A 255 17.41 -8.13 17.33
CA GLY A 255 16.16 -8.90 17.20
C GLY A 255 15.10 -8.17 16.38
N ASN A 256 14.15 -8.89 15.79
CA ASN A 256 13.07 -8.31 14.98
C ASN A 256 11.85 -7.88 15.84
N SER A 257 11.67 -8.45 17.03
CA SER A 257 10.48 -8.26 17.87
C SER A 257 10.66 -7.25 19.01
N GLY A 258 11.90 -7.01 19.45
CA GLY A 258 12.18 -6.16 20.61
C GLY A 258 13.64 -6.21 21.08
N GLU A 259 13.87 -5.89 22.35
CA GLU A 259 15.21 -5.85 22.96
C GLU A 259 15.66 -7.18 23.57
N ASN A 260 14.76 -8.17 23.63
CA ASN A 260 14.95 -9.46 24.31
C ASN A 260 14.78 -10.64 23.34
N TYR A 261 15.54 -11.71 23.55
CA TYR A 261 15.40 -12.99 22.85
C TYR A 261 15.66 -14.14 23.83
N ALA A 262 15.06 -15.30 23.59
CA ALA A 262 15.32 -16.50 24.39
C ALA A 262 16.52 -17.26 23.82
N VAL A 263 17.42 -17.68 24.72
CA VAL A 263 18.55 -18.55 24.41
C VAL A 263 18.27 -19.92 25.03
N VAL A 264 18.16 -20.95 24.20
CA VAL A 264 18.00 -22.34 24.61
C VAL A 264 19.35 -23.02 24.47
N SER A 265 19.98 -23.30 25.59
CA SER A 265 21.36 -23.79 25.70
C SER A 265 21.43 -25.14 26.41
N LYS A 266 22.64 -25.72 26.43
CA LYS A 266 22.91 -27.03 27.08
C LYS A 266 21.99 -28.15 26.56
N ARG A 267 21.67 -28.10 25.26
CA ARG A 267 20.84 -29.09 24.58
C ARG A 267 21.65 -30.35 24.29
N THR A 268 21.24 -31.49 24.82
CA THR A 268 21.86 -32.81 24.59
C THR A 268 21.17 -33.59 23.48
N GLU A 269 19.97 -33.19 23.07
CA GLU A 269 19.16 -33.86 22.05
C GLU A 269 18.47 -32.85 21.12
N HIS A 270 18.22 -33.25 19.87
CA HIS A 270 17.69 -32.35 18.83
C HIS A 270 16.22 -31.95 19.03
N TRP A 271 15.42 -32.72 19.78
CA TRP A 271 14.02 -32.41 20.09
C TRP A 271 13.86 -31.44 21.28
N GLN A 272 14.93 -31.16 22.02
CA GLN A 272 14.91 -30.23 23.15
C GLN A 272 14.78 -28.78 22.65
N GLY A 273 14.02 -27.96 23.36
CA GLY A 273 13.56 -26.68 22.83
C GLY A 273 12.70 -25.86 23.80
N LEU A 274 11.90 -24.92 23.28
CA LEU A 274 10.96 -24.14 24.09
C LEU A 274 9.51 -24.44 23.71
N GLU A 275 8.67 -24.70 24.71
CA GLU A 275 7.26 -25.07 24.54
C GLU A 275 6.29 -24.13 25.26
N GLN A 276 5.07 -24.01 24.72
CA GLN A 276 3.95 -23.35 25.35
C GLN A 276 2.66 -24.14 25.11
N ASP A 277 1.90 -24.37 26.17
CA ASP A 277 0.57 -24.98 26.09
C ASP A 277 -0.41 -23.95 25.52
N ILE A 278 -1.00 -24.28 24.36
CA ILE A 278 -1.95 -23.41 23.65
C ILE A 278 -3.35 -24.02 23.61
N THR A 279 -3.62 -25.09 24.37
CA THR A 279 -4.87 -25.88 24.35
C THR A 279 -6.11 -24.99 24.43
N ASN A 280 -6.12 -24.03 25.35
CA ASN A 280 -7.28 -23.16 25.60
C ASN A 280 -7.37 -21.97 24.63
N ARG A 281 -6.44 -21.86 23.69
CA ARG A 281 -6.34 -20.75 22.72
C ARG A 281 -6.42 -21.21 21.27
N VAL A 282 -6.51 -22.52 21.08
CA VAL A 282 -6.78 -23.15 19.80
C VAL A 282 -8.19 -23.73 19.79
N SER A 283 -8.81 -23.77 18.62
CA SER A 283 -10.12 -24.37 18.42
C SER A 283 -10.13 -25.20 17.15
N THR A 284 -10.95 -26.24 17.12
CA THR A 284 -11.11 -27.08 15.93
C THR A 284 -11.65 -26.29 14.74
N GLY A 285 -11.16 -26.61 13.55
CA GLY A 285 -11.55 -25.94 12.32
C GLY A 285 -11.00 -24.51 12.16
N THR A 286 -10.24 -23.99 13.13
CA THR A 286 -9.56 -22.70 13.02
C THR A 286 -8.14 -22.90 12.49
N ALA A 287 -7.78 -22.14 11.44
CA ALA A 287 -6.43 -22.10 10.90
C ALA A 287 -5.56 -21.11 11.69
N TYR A 288 -4.40 -21.58 12.14
CA TYR A 288 -3.41 -20.80 12.85
C TYR A 288 -2.16 -20.69 11.99
N VAL A 289 -1.70 -19.45 11.79
CA VAL A 289 -0.43 -19.18 11.08
C VAL A 289 0.66 -19.01 12.12
N VAL A 290 1.74 -19.77 11.96
CA VAL A 290 2.91 -19.75 12.83
C VAL A 290 4.05 -19.03 12.11
N SER A 291 4.66 -18.07 12.80
CA SER A 291 5.88 -17.40 12.36
C SER A 291 6.82 -17.27 13.55
N ALA A 292 8.05 -17.77 13.42
CA ALA A 292 9.07 -17.60 14.43
C ALA A 292 10.37 -17.06 13.82
N PHE A 293 11.02 -16.12 14.47
CA PHE A 293 12.38 -15.69 14.10
C PHE A 293 13.39 -16.42 14.98
N VAL A 294 14.21 -17.25 14.34
CA VAL A 294 15.16 -18.13 15.00
C VAL A 294 16.56 -17.97 14.43
N ARG A 295 17.56 -18.20 15.26
CA ARG A 295 18.98 -18.23 14.93
C ARG A 295 19.60 -19.38 15.72
N VAL A 296 20.79 -19.81 15.32
CA VAL A 296 21.57 -20.80 16.06
C VAL A 296 22.92 -20.23 16.45
N ASP A 297 23.54 -20.79 17.49
CA ASP A 297 24.87 -20.42 17.96
C ASP A 297 25.62 -21.65 18.50
N GLY A 298 26.93 -21.77 18.28
CA GLY A 298 27.73 -22.98 18.60
C GLY A 298 28.74 -23.41 17.53
N ASP A 299 29.14 -24.69 17.48
CA ASP A 299 30.06 -25.19 16.44
C ASP A 299 29.27 -25.73 15.22
N VAL A 300 28.87 -24.84 14.31
CA VAL A 300 28.01 -25.17 13.16
C VAL A 300 28.67 -24.76 11.84
N GLN A 301 29.02 -25.74 11.01
CA GLN A 301 29.45 -25.50 9.63
C GLN A 301 28.23 -25.40 8.69
N GLY A 302 27.75 -24.17 8.46
CA GLY A 302 26.65 -23.89 7.52
C GLY A 302 25.28 -23.72 8.18
N GLN A 303 24.22 -24.09 7.47
CA GLN A 303 22.83 -23.93 7.95
C GLN A 303 22.29 -25.25 8.52
N VAL A 304 21.51 -25.16 9.59
CA VAL A 304 20.93 -26.32 10.31
C VAL A 304 19.43 -26.15 10.48
N GLU A 305 18.69 -27.26 10.47
CA GLU A 305 17.24 -27.23 10.50
C GLU A 305 16.69 -26.92 11.91
N VAL A 306 15.77 -25.97 11.97
CA VAL A 306 14.91 -25.67 13.13
C VAL A 306 13.46 -25.88 12.72
N LYS A 307 12.66 -26.52 13.58
CA LYS A 307 11.27 -26.93 13.33
C LYS A 307 10.35 -26.34 14.39
N GLY A 308 9.14 -25.96 13.98
CA GLY A 308 8.01 -25.78 14.89
C GLY A 308 7.14 -27.02 14.83
N THR A 309 6.79 -27.58 15.98
CA THR A 309 6.05 -28.85 16.07
C THR A 309 4.92 -28.71 17.10
N LEU A 310 3.79 -29.36 16.83
CA LEU A 310 2.71 -29.54 17.80
C LEU A 310 2.80 -30.92 18.43
N ARG A 311 2.81 -30.97 19.75
CA ARG A 311 2.54 -32.19 20.53
C ARG A 311 1.06 -32.22 20.89
N LEU A 312 0.33 -33.16 20.30
CA LEU A 312 -1.11 -33.37 20.49
C LEU A 312 -1.33 -34.60 21.36
N GLN A 313 -1.94 -34.44 22.54
CA GLN A 313 -2.31 -35.55 23.41
C GLN A 313 -3.81 -35.83 23.28
N ASN A 314 -4.19 -36.94 22.66
CA ASN A 314 -5.58 -37.29 22.41
C ASN A 314 -6.31 -37.78 23.68
N THR A 315 -7.64 -37.83 23.62
CA THR A 315 -8.50 -38.29 24.72
C THR A 315 -8.32 -39.77 25.06
N ASP A 316 -7.78 -40.58 24.15
CA ASP A 316 -7.44 -42.00 24.35
C ASP A 316 -6.05 -42.22 24.99
N GLY A 317 -5.31 -41.14 25.28
CA GLY A 317 -3.96 -41.18 25.84
C GLY A 317 -2.83 -41.27 24.81
N SER A 318 -3.12 -41.40 23.52
CA SER A 318 -2.12 -41.36 22.45
C SER A 318 -1.52 -39.96 22.27
N THR A 319 -0.23 -39.88 21.91
CA THR A 319 0.47 -38.61 21.66
C THR A 319 1.00 -38.59 20.23
N HIS A 320 0.69 -37.53 19.48
CA HIS A 320 1.17 -37.30 18.12
C HIS A 320 2.01 -36.03 18.04
N TYR A 321 3.01 -36.06 17.16
CA TYR A 321 3.90 -34.92 16.89
C TYR A 321 3.69 -34.49 15.44
N ASN A 322 3.18 -33.27 15.25
CA ASN A 322 2.83 -32.75 13.94
C ASN A 322 3.76 -31.58 13.60
N PRO A 323 4.63 -31.71 12.58
CA PRO A 323 5.46 -30.59 12.15
C PRO A 323 4.56 -29.49 11.54
N VAL A 324 4.82 -28.25 11.94
CA VAL A 324 4.06 -27.05 11.57
C VAL A 324 4.78 -26.23 10.50
N GLY A 325 6.11 -26.19 10.56
CA GLY A 325 6.98 -25.48 9.63
C GLY A 325 8.45 -25.72 10.00
N SER A 326 9.37 -25.50 9.05
CA SER A 326 10.81 -25.60 9.29
C SER A 326 11.59 -24.52 8.54
N VAL A 327 12.80 -24.23 9.01
CA VAL A 327 13.74 -23.31 8.37
C VAL A 327 15.16 -23.79 8.56
N LEU A 328 16.01 -23.53 7.56
CA LEU A 328 17.46 -23.66 7.70
C LEU A 328 18.02 -22.38 8.37
N ALA A 329 18.35 -22.50 9.65
CA ALA A 329 18.88 -21.43 10.49
C ALA A 329 20.41 -21.39 10.46
N SER A 330 20.99 -20.19 10.60
CA SER A 330 22.43 -19.95 10.56
C SER A 330 22.88 -19.05 11.71
N GLN A 331 24.19 -18.93 11.91
CA GLN A 331 24.80 -17.98 12.84
C GLN A 331 25.00 -16.59 12.23
N GLU A 332 24.52 -16.30 11.01
CA GLU A 332 24.82 -15.00 10.36
C GLU A 332 23.65 -14.02 10.48
N LYS A 333 22.41 -14.52 10.44
CA LYS A 333 21.19 -13.70 10.44
C LYS A 333 20.03 -14.38 11.17
N TRP A 334 18.99 -13.62 11.47
CA TRP A 334 17.70 -14.19 11.88
C TRP A 334 17.04 -14.87 10.68
N ASN A 335 16.64 -16.11 10.86
CA ASN A 335 15.92 -16.90 9.88
C ASN A 335 14.45 -17.00 10.29
N LYS A 336 13.54 -16.76 9.36
CA LYS A 336 12.10 -16.82 9.61
C LYS A 336 11.59 -18.23 9.34
N LEU A 337 11.11 -18.89 10.38
CA LEU A 337 10.33 -20.12 10.30
C LEU A 337 8.87 -19.75 10.07
N GLU A 338 8.29 -20.22 8.96
CA GLU A 338 6.87 -20.04 8.66
C GLU A 338 6.19 -21.39 8.59
N GLY A 339 4.97 -21.46 9.11
CA GLY A 339 4.20 -22.67 9.19
C GLY A 339 2.72 -22.37 9.42
N SER A 340 1.90 -23.41 9.38
CA SER A 340 0.49 -23.27 9.75
C SER A 340 -0.06 -24.59 10.23
N PHE A 341 -1.07 -24.53 11.09
CA PHE A 341 -1.78 -25.73 11.52
C PHE A 341 -3.26 -25.46 11.70
N SER A 342 -4.06 -26.51 11.59
CA SER A 342 -5.44 -26.55 12.01
C SER A 342 -5.71 -27.87 12.71
N LEU A 343 -6.58 -27.84 13.73
CA LEU A 343 -6.95 -29.03 14.48
C LEU A 343 -8.31 -29.53 13.95
N THR A 344 -8.39 -30.78 13.52
CA THR A 344 -9.66 -31.40 13.06
C THR A 344 -10.54 -31.88 14.21
N ASN A 345 -9.94 -32.36 15.30
CA ASN A 345 -10.61 -32.69 16.57
C ASN A 345 -9.83 -32.04 17.71
N MET A 346 -10.50 -31.64 18.81
CA MET A 346 -9.80 -31.05 19.96
C MET A 346 -9.15 -32.18 20.76
N PRO A 347 -7.81 -32.26 20.80
CA PRO A 347 -7.14 -33.20 21.69
C PRO A 347 -7.24 -32.70 23.15
N LYS A 348 -6.93 -33.57 24.10
CA LYS A 348 -6.91 -33.23 25.53
C LYS A 348 -5.86 -32.16 25.84
N GLN A 349 -4.75 -32.14 25.10
CA GLN A 349 -3.71 -31.12 25.21
C GLN A 349 -3.09 -30.81 23.84
N VAL A 350 -2.82 -29.53 23.59
CA VAL A 350 -2.11 -29.00 22.42
C VAL A 350 -0.94 -28.15 22.89
N VAL A 351 0.27 -28.63 22.67
CA VAL A 351 1.49 -27.90 23.01
C VAL A 351 2.25 -27.55 21.73
N PHE A 352 2.57 -26.28 21.54
CA PHE A 352 3.48 -25.84 20.49
C PHE A 352 4.89 -25.75 21.03
N TYR A 353 5.88 -26.26 20.29
CA TYR A 353 7.27 -26.12 20.66
C TYR A 353 8.19 -25.95 19.45
N LEU A 354 9.30 -25.25 19.66
CA LEU A 354 10.38 -25.09 18.67
C LEU A 354 11.50 -26.06 19.00
N GLU A 355 11.90 -26.88 18.04
CA GLU A 355 12.93 -27.92 18.14
C GLU A 355 13.94 -27.86 16.99
N GLY A 356 15.01 -28.66 17.07
CA GLY A 356 16.26 -28.37 16.35
C GLY A 356 17.00 -27.19 17.00
N PRO A 357 18.24 -26.85 16.60
CA PRO A 357 19.22 -27.57 15.74
C PRO A 357 19.77 -28.87 16.38
N PRO A 358 20.80 -29.56 15.81
CA PRO A 358 21.45 -30.71 16.44
C PRO A 358 21.92 -30.49 17.89
N ALA A 359 22.16 -31.59 18.61
CA ALA A 359 22.66 -31.55 19.99
C ALA A 359 23.97 -30.74 20.09
N GLY A 360 24.12 -29.96 21.16
CA GLY A 360 25.28 -29.09 21.40
C GLY A 360 25.22 -27.72 20.72
N VAL A 361 24.21 -27.45 19.89
CA VAL A 361 23.99 -26.15 19.25
C VAL A 361 22.83 -25.43 19.96
N ASP A 362 23.08 -24.18 20.32
CA ASP A 362 22.10 -23.33 21.00
C ASP A 362 21.05 -22.84 20.01
N LEU A 363 19.77 -22.88 20.43
CA LEU A 363 18.65 -22.32 19.68
C LEU A 363 18.34 -20.94 20.25
N ILE A 364 18.37 -19.91 19.41
CA ILE A 364 18.06 -18.54 19.79
C ILE A 364 16.74 -18.14 19.13
N ILE A 365 15.79 -17.65 19.92
CA ILE A 365 14.42 -17.36 19.49
C ILE A 365 14.13 -15.89 19.81
N ASP A 366 13.93 -15.08 18.77
CA ASP A 366 13.59 -13.65 18.91
C ASP A 366 12.09 -13.45 19.12
N SER A 367 11.27 -14.17 18.36
CA SER A 367 9.83 -14.12 18.55
C SER A 367 9.10 -15.31 17.98
N VAL A 368 7.91 -15.58 18.52
CA VAL A 368 6.99 -16.61 18.01
C VAL A 368 5.57 -16.08 17.97
N THR A 369 5.05 -15.81 16.78
CA THR A 369 3.65 -15.44 16.59
C THR A 369 2.86 -16.63 16.08
N ILE A 370 1.79 -16.99 16.80
CA ILE A 370 0.74 -17.85 16.29
C ILE A 370 -0.54 -17.03 16.30
N THR A 371 -0.98 -16.57 15.14
CA THR A 371 -2.20 -15.76 15.07
C THR A 371 -3.32 -16.61 14.51
N CYS A 372 -4.47 -16.55 15.18
CA CYS A 372 -5.73 -16.94 14.56
C CYS A 372 -5.91 -16.03 13.35
N SER A 373 -6.17 -16.60 12.17
CA SER A 373 -6.45 -15.81 10.98
C SER A 373 -7.84 -15.16 11.06
N GLY A 374 -8.03 -14.22 11.98
CA GLY A 374 -9.10 -13.24 11.92
C GLY A 374 -8.62 -12.03 11.13
N HIS A 375 -9.33 -11.67 10.06
CA HIS A 375 -9.20 -10.40 9.32
C HIS A 375 -7.81 -9.94 8.85
N LYS A 376 -7.06 -10.81 8.18
CA LYS A 376 -6.79 -10.61 6.74
C LYS A 376 -7.43 -11.74 5.97
N GLN A 377 -8.76 -11.74 6.00
CA GLN A 377 -9.52 -12.45 4.98
C GLN A 377 -9.21 -11.78 3.65
N SER A 378 -8.50 -12.49 2.77
CA SER A 378 -9.05 -12.63 1.42
C SER A 378 -10.51 -13.03 1.64
N LYS A 379 -11.46 -12.10 1.41
CA LYS A 379 -12.89 -12.28 1.72
C LYS A 379 -13.31 -13.73 1.49
N GLU A 380 -13.35 -14.50 2.57
CA GLU A 380 -14.34 -15.54 2.68
C GLU A 380 -15.54 -14.80 3.22
N VAL A 381 -16.52 -14.63 2.35
CA VAL A 381 -17.90 -14.59 2.79
C VAL A 381 -18.05 -15.79 3.73
N LYS A 382 -18.01 -15.55 5.05
CA LYS A 382 -18.90 -16.30 5.92
C LYS A 382 -20.24 -16.14 5.25
N VAL A 383 -20.71 -17.18 4.56
CA VAL A 383 -22.12 -17.35 4.30
C VAL A 383 -22.73 -17.14 5.67
N PRO A 384 -23.49 -16.04 5.91
CA PRO A 384 -24.20 -15.89 7.17
C PRO A 384 -24.89 -17.21 7.43
N SER A 385 -24.87 -17.69 8.67
CA SER A 385 -25.86 -18.67 9.08
C SER A 385 -27.24 -18.12 8.66
N GLY A 386 -27.79 -18.64 7.55
CA GLY A 386 -28.97 -18.10 6.87
C GLY A 386 -28.82 -17.50 5.45
N VAL A 387 -27.68 -17.58 4.74
CA VAL A 387 -27.66 -17.27 3.29
C VAL A 387 -27.51 -18.56 2.48
N GLU A 388 -28.51 -18.89 1.67
CA GLU A 388 -28.40 -19.98 0.71
C GLU A 388 -27.30 -19.63 -0.31
N THR A 389 -26.28 -20.48 -0.44
CA THR A 389 -25.38 -20.39 -1.60
C THR A 389 -26.20 -20.66 -2.86
N ILE A 390 -25.90 -19.92 -3.92
CA ILE A 390 -26.56 -20.07 -5.21
C ILE A 390 -26.31 -21.46 -5.77
N ILE A 391 -25.17 -22.07 -5.45
CA ILE A 391 -24.80 -23.43 -5.86
C ILE A 391 -25.56 -24.45 -5.02
N LYS A 392 -26.24 -25.38 -5.71
CA LYS A 392 -26.97 -26.46 -5.07
C LYS A 392 -26.01 -27.58 -4.73
N ASN A 393 -26.20 -28.18 -3.55
CA ASN A 393 -25.35 -29.25 -3.05
C ASN A 393 -23.85 -28.90 -3.13
N PRO A 394 -23.42 -27.77 -2.55
CA PRO A 394 -22.08 -27.20 -2.74
C PRO A 394 -20.95 -28.12 -2.23
N HIS A 395 -21.22 -28.94 -1.20
CA HIS A 395 -20.26 -29.84 -0.54
C HIS A 395 -20.50 -31.32 -0.85
N PHE A 396 -21.31 -31.64 -1.86
CA PHE A 396 -21.56 -33.03 -2.30
C PHE A 396 -22.17 -33.96 -1.23
N GLU A 397 -22.82 -33.40 -0.20
CA GLU A 397 -23.49 -34.12 0.87
C GLU A 397 -24.69 -34.94 0.34
N ASP A 398 -25.43 -34.41 -0.64
CA ASP A 398 -26.52 -35.12 -1.35
C ASP A 398 -26.02 -35.78 -2.64
N GLY A 399 -24.88 -36.48 -2.56
CA GLY A 399 -24.25 -37.13 -3.71
C GLY A 399 -23.75 -36.15 -4.77
N LEU A 400 -23.85 -36.52 -6.05
CA LEU A 400 -23.54 -35.65 -7.20
C LEU A 400 -24.78 -34.93 -7.75
N ARG A 401 -25.86 -34.81 -6.95
CA ARG A 401 -27.10 -34.18 -7.41
C ARG A 401 -26.86 -32.73 -7.83
N ASN A 402 -27.36 -32.36 -9.01
CA ASN A 402 -27.15 -31.08 -9.70
C ASN A 402 -25.73 -30.84 -10.25
N TRP A 403 -24.82 -31.80 -10.11
CA TRP A 403 -23.48 -31.75 -10.67
C TRP A 403 -23.38 -32.66 -11.89
N SER A 404 -22.59 -32.24 -12.88
CA SER A 404 -22.29 -33.06 -14.07
C SER A 404 -20.84 -32.86 -14.49
N GLY A 405 -20.29 -33.83 -15.24
CA GLY A 405 -19.00 -33.68 -15.89
C GLY A 405 -19.14 -33.00 -17.25
N ARG A 406 -18.26 -32.05 -17.55
CA ARG A 406 -18.15 -31.39 -18.85
C ARG A 406 -17.15 -32.14 -19.71
N GLY A 407 -17.62 -33.15 -20.44
CA GLY A 407 -16.76 -34.00 -21.28
C GLY A 407 -15.80 -34.88 -20.45
N CYS A 408 -16.13 -35.17 -19.20
CA CYS A 408 -15.40 -36.07 -18.32
C CYS A 408 -16.37 -36.82 -17.40
N ASN A 409 -15.88 -37.83 -16.70
CA ASN A 409 -16.62 -38.51 -15.64
C ASN A 409 -16.51 -37.71 -14.34
N ILE A 410 -17.52 -37.80 -13.49
CA ILE A 410 -17.45 -37.26 -12.13
C ILE A 410 -17.76 -38.36 -11.10
N CYS A 411 -16.97 -38.38 -10.03
CA CYS A 411 -17.12 -39.35 -8.94
C CYS A 411 -17.04 -38.63 -7.61
N ARG A 412 -17.96 -38.96 -6.69
CA ARG A 412 -17.91 -38.51 -5.30
C ARG A 412 -17.02 -39.45 -4.50
N HIS A 413 -16.20 -38.88 -3.63
CA HIS A 413 -15.29 -39.61 -2.75
C HIS A 413 -15.55 -39.28 -1.30
N GLU A 414 -15.38 -40.29 -0.45
CA GLU A 414 -15.33 -40.16 1.00
C GLU A 414 -13.86 -40.12 1.45
N SER A 415 -13.60 -39.83 2.73
CA SER A 415 -12.30 -39.56 3.38
C SER A 415 -11.12 -40.55 3.11
N THR A 416 -11.32 -41.63 2.35
CA THR A 416 -10.32 -42.69 2.11
C THR A 416 -10.26 -43.23 0.67
N ALA A 417 -11.05 -42.72 -0.28
CA ALA A 417 -11.24 -43.41 -1.57
C ALA A 417 -10.27 -43.01 -2.71
N TYR A 418 -9.64 -41.83 -2.64
CA TYR A 418 -8.81 -41.30 -3.74
C TYR A 418 -7.41 -40.87 -3.27
N GLY A 419 -6.42 -41.76 -3.35
CA GLY A 419 -5.02 -41.43 -3.05
C GLY A 419 -4.76 -40.88 -1.63
N ASN A 420 -5.59 -41.24 -0.64
CA ASN A 420 -5.60 -40.69 0.73
C ASN A 420 -5.88 -39.17 0.82
N VAL A 421 -6.52 -38.58 -0.19
CA VAL A 421 -6.97 -37.19 -0.15
C VAL A 421 -8.16 -37.07 0.81
N ARG A 422 -8.04 -36.19 1.81
CA ARG A 422 -9.14 -35.87 2.76
C ARG A 422 -9.82 -34.56 2.35
N PRO A 423 -11.16 -34.46 2.41
CA PRO A 423 -11.85 -33.18 2.22
C PRO A 423 -11.46 -32.17 3.32
N LEU A 424 -11.36 -30.89 2.95
CA LEU A 424 -11.31 -29.73 3.84
C LEU A 424 -12.63 -29.49 4.56
N ASN A 425 -13.77 -29.62 3.88
CA ASN A 425 -15.09 -29.27 4.40
C ASN A 425 -16.09 -30.43 4.25
N GLY A 426 -16.79 -30.77 5.32
CA GLY A 426 -17.81 -31.83 5.29
C GLY A 426 -17.21 -33.23 5.14
N SER A 427 -18.01 -34.16 4.61
CA SER A 427 -17.63 -35.58 4.53
C SER A 427 -17.15 -36.02 3.15
N TYR A 428 -17.33 -35.19 2.12
CA TYR A 428 -17.18 -35.60 0.72
C TYR A 428 -16.51 -34.54 -0.16
N PHE A 429 -15.82 -35.00 -1.19
CA PHE A 429 -15.39 -34.17 -2.32
C PHE A 429 -15.75 -34.87 -3.64
N ALA A 430 -15.71 -34.12 -4.75
CA ALA A 430 -15.90 -34.68 -6.08
C ALA A 430 -14.60 -34.65 -6.88
N SER A 431 -14.44 -35.62 -7.77
CA SER A 431 -13.37 -35.67 -8.76
C SER A 431 -13.95 -35.59 -10.17
N ALA A 432 -13.25 -34.94 -11.07
CA ALA A 432 -13.46 -34.98 -12.51
C ALA A 432 -12.33 -35.78 -13.15
N THR A 433 -12.65 -36.96 -13.66
CA THR A 433 -11.69 -37.96 -14.15
C THR A 433 -11.94 -38.34 -15.60
N GLY A 434 -10.95 -38.96 -16.24
CA GLY A 434 -11.03 -39.32 -17.66
C GLY A 434 -11.07 -38.09 -18.58
N ARG A 435 -10.39 -37.02 -18.17
CA ARG A 435 -10.30 -35.75 -18.90
C ARG A 435 -9.41 -35.92 -20.13
N VAL A 436 -9.95 -35.69 -21.33
CA VAL A 436 -9.22 -35.80 -22.62
C VAL A 436 -8.80 -34.44 -23.18
N HIS A 437 -9.33 -33.36 -22.64
CA HIS A 437 -8.98 -31.98 -22.94
C HIS A 437 -8.85 -31.14 -21.67
N ASN A 438 -8.09 -30.06 -21.74
CA ASN A 438 -7.89 -29.13 -20.62
C ASN A 438 -9.18 -28.43 -20.17
N TRP A 439 -10.17 -28.27 -21.05
CA TRP A 439 -11.47 -27.69 -20.75
C TRP A 439 -12.47 -28.66 -20.12
N ASN A 440 -12.12 -29.95 -20.00
CA ASN A 440 -12.96 -30.90 -19.28
C ASN A 440 -12.92 -30.64 -17.79
N GLY A 441 -14.03 -30.89 -17.09
CA GLY A 441 -14.11 -30.56 -15.66
C GLY A 441 -15.49 -30.79 -15.03
N ILE A 442 -15.62 -30.48 -13.74
CA ILE A 442 -16.91 -30.54 -13.04
C ILE A 442 -17.70 -29.25 -13.25
N GLN A 443 -19.01 -29.36 -13.49
CA GLN A 443 -19.88 -28.22 -13.81
C GLN A 443 -21.23 -28.25 -13.09
N GLN A 444 -21.82 -27.06 -12.90
CA GLN A 444 -23.20 -26.88 -12.47
C GLN A 444 -23.87 -25.73 -13.24
N GLU A 445 -25.07 -25.98 -13.77
CA GLU A 445 -25.89 -24.96 -14.44
C GLU A 445 -26.59 -24.08 -13.41
N ILE A 446 -26.33 -22.77 -13.43
CA ILE A 446 -26.84 -21.77 -12.47
C ILE A 446 -27.91 -20.84 -13.07
N THR A 447 -28.40 -21.15 -14.27
CA THR A 447 -29.49 -20.42 -14.94
C THR A 447 -30.68 -20.20 -14.02
N GLY A 448 -31.20 -18.96 -13.99
CA GLY A 448 -32.35 -18.58 -13.14
C GLY A 448 -32.04 -18.42 -11.64
N ARG A 449 -30.79 -18.65 -11.21
CA ARG A 449 -30.33 -18.41 -9.83
C ARG A 449 -29.29 -17.29 -9.71
N VAL A 450 -28.86 -16.76 -10.84
CA VAL A 450 -28.08 -15.53 -10.94
C VAL A 450 -28.85 -14.51 -11.77
N GLU A 451 -28.63 -13.24 -11.47
CA GLU A 451 -29.32 -12.11 -12.07
C GLU A 451 -28.33 -11.17 -12.74
N ARG A 452 -28.83 -10.42 -13.72
CA ARG A 452 -28.04 -9.35 -14.35
C ARG A 452 -27.78 -8.24 -13.33
N LYS A 453 -26.67 -7.53 -13.49
CA LYS A 453 -26.29 -6.36 -12.68
C LYS A 453 -26.13 -6.64 -11.18
N VAL A 454 -25.98 -7.91 -10.79
CA VAL A 454 -25.61 -8.32 -9.44
C VAL A 454 -24.18 -8.85 -9.46
N LEU A 455 -23.31 -8.26 -8.64
CA LEU A 455 -21.95 -8.74 -8.48
C LEU A 455 -21.98 -10.02 -7.64
N TYR A 456 -21.31 -11.07 -8.10
CA TYR A 456 -21.20 -12.35 -7.40
C TYR A 456 -19.75 -12.63 -7.02
N GLU A 457 -19.55 -13.29 -5.87
CA GLU A 457 -18.26 -13.85 -5.45
C GLU A 457 -18.34 -15.39 -5.50
N ILE A 458 -17.33 -16.01 -6.12
CA ILE A 458 -17.14 -17.45 -6.17
C ILE A 458 -15.92 -17.84 -5.33
N SER A 459 -16.04 -18.94 -4.59
CA SER A 459 -14.93 -19.60 -3.91
C SER A 459 -15.03 -21.11 -4.08
N SER A 460 -13.92 -21.76 -4.40
CA SER A 460 -13.85 -23.23 -4.48
C SER A 460 -12.48 -23.72 -4.05
N ALA A 461 -12.43 -24.84 -3.32
CA ALA A 461 -11.18 -25.52 -3.04
C ALA A 461 -10.95 -26.60 -4.11
N VAL A 462 -9.77 -26.57 -4.73
CA VAL A 462 -9.38 -27.47 -5.80
C VAL A 462 -8.04 -28.13 -5.50
N ARG A 463 -7.87 -29.35 -5.98
CA ARG A 463 -6.61 -30.11 -5.95
C ARG A 463 -6.50 -30.88 -7.25
N ILE A 464 -5.29 -31.25 -7.67
CA ILE A 464 -5.11 -32.10 -8.85
C ILE A 464 -4.61 -33.48 -8.44
N PHE A 465 -4.73 -34.46 -9.33
CA PHE A 465 -4.16 -35.79 -9.13
C PHE A 465 -3.67 -36.35 -10.46
N GLY A 466 -2.53 -37.05 -10.45
CA GLY A 466 -1.89 -37.57 -11.67
C GLY A 466 -0.84 -36.66 -12.31
N SER A 467 -0.33 -35.65 -11.58
CA SER A 467 0.81 -34.81 -11.99
C SER A 467 1.74 -34.57 -10.81
N VAL A 468 3.06 -34.60 -11.05
CA VAL A 468 4.10 -34.24 -10.05
C VAL A 468 4.39 -32.75 -10.00
N ASN A 469 3.99 -32.00 -11.03
CA ASN A 469 4.20 -30.57 -11.15
C ASN A 469 2.90 -29.82 -10.87
N ASP A 470 3.03 -28.69 -10.17
CA ASP A 470 1.96 -27.73 -9.98
C ASP A 470 1.43 -27.28 -11.35
N THR A 471 0.11 -27.22 -11.48
CA THR A 471 -0.54 -26.90 -12.74
C THR A 471 -1.75 -26.00 -12.53
N GLU A 472 -2.00 -25.12 -13.49
CA GLU A 472 -3.10 -24.16 -13.39
C GLU A 472 -4.46 -24.87 -13.42
N VAL A 473 -5.28 -24.59 -12.41
CA VAL A 473 -6.72 -24.87 -12.38
C VAL A 473 -7.46 -23.53 -12.40
N ARG A 474 -8.58 -23.47 -13.10
CA ARG A 474 -9.40 -22.27 -13.24
C ARG A 474 -10.88 -22.58 -13.07
N ALA A 475 -11.60 -21.61 -12.53
CA ALA A 475 -13.06 -21.58 -12.56
C ALA A 475 -13.50 -20.69 -13.71
N THR A 476 -14.40 -21.19 -14.54
CA THR A 476 -14.90 -20.52 -15.75
C THR A 476 -16.42 -20.48 -15.73
N LEU A 477 -16.98 -19.34 -16.07
CA LEU A 477 -18.39 -19.14 -16.31
C LEU A 477 -18.65 -19.16 -17.81
N TRP A 478 -19.43 -20.13 -18.28
CA TRP A 478 -20.00 -20.13 -19.61
C TRP A 478 -21.39 -19.51 -19.58
N VAL A 479 -21.63 -18.54 -20.44
CA VAL A 479 -22.89 -17.81 -20.56
C VAL A 479 -23.33 -17.82 -22.00
N GLN A 480 -24.63 -18.04 -22.24
CA GLN A 480 -25.22 -17.87 -23.56
C GLN A 480 -25.92 -16.51 -23.64
N GLU A 481 -25.24 -15.54 -24.25
CA GLU A 481 -25.66 -14.14 -24.38
C GLU A 481 -26.06 -13.88 -25.84
N TYR A 482 -27.28 -13.38 -26.07
CA TYR A 482 -27.80 -13.11 -27.42
C TYR A 482 -27.64 -14.27 -28.44
N GLY A 483 -27.70 -15.52 -27.98
CA GLY A 483 -27.51 -16.70 -28.82
C GLY A 483 -26.05 -17.01 -29.20
N ARG A 484 -25.08 -16.33 -28.57
CA ARG A 484 -23.64 -16.61 -28.68
C ARG A 484 -23.11 -17.15 -27.36
N ASP A 485 -22.11 -18.02 -27.44
CA ASP A 485 -21.45 -18.59 -26.29
C ASP A 485 -20.28 -17.69 -25.85
N ARG A 486 -20.27 -17.33 -24.57
CA ARG A 486 -19.21 -16.53 -23.92
C ARG A 486 -18.61 -17.31 -22.77
N TYR A 487 -17.28 -17.24 -22.63
CA TYR A 487 -16.53 -17.87 -21.54
C TYR A 487 -15.80 -16.80 -20.75
N VAL A 488 -16.08 -16.71 -19.45
CA VAL A 488 -15.52 -15.72 -18.53
C VAL A 488 -14.68 -16.45 -17.49
N GLY A 489 -13.37 -16.23 -17.50
CA GLY A 489 -12.48 -16.73 -16.45
C GLY A 489 -12.78 -16.03 -15.14
N LEU A 490 -13.18 -16.78 -14.11
CA LEU A 490 -13.58 -16.24 -12.81
C LEU A 490 -12.40 -16.17 -11.83
N ALA A 491 -11.58 -17.22 -11.84
CA ALA A 491 -10.45 -17.39 -10.93
C ALA A 491 -9.48 -18.40 -11.53
N LYS A 492 -8.19 -18.26 -11.26
CA LYS A 492 -7.16 -19.23 -11.61
C LYS A 492 -6.11 -19.32 -10.50
N ASN A 493 -5.57 -20.51 -10.27
CA ASN A 493 -4.48 -20.72 -9.32
C ASN A 493 -3.67 -21.97 -9.70
N GLN A 494 -2.42 -22.05 -9.26
CA GLN A 494 -1.60 -23.24 -9.41
C GLN A 494 -2.02 -24.26 -8.35
N ALA A 495 -2.52 -25.41 -8.77
CA ALA A 495 -2.89 -26.50 -7.89
C ALA A 495 -1.83 -27.60 -7.96
N SER A 496 -1.61 -28.27 -6.82
CA SER A 496 -0.71 -29.41 -6.70
C SER A 496 -1.48 -30.67 -6.33
N ASP A 497 -0.80 -31.81 -6.38
CA ASP A 497 -1.31 -33.06 -5.84
C ASP A 497 -1.12 -33.20 -4.33
N LYS A 498 -0.54 -32.20 -3.65
CA LYS A 498 -0.15 -32.26 -2.22
C LYS A 498 -1.16 -31.61 -1.28
N GLN A 499 -1.74 -30.48 -1.69
CA GLN A 499 -2.63 -29.67 -0.86
C GLN A 499 -3.79 -29.08 -1.65
N TRP A 500 -4.88 -28.83 -0.96
CA TRP A 500 -6.00 -28.06 -1.50
C TRP A 500 -5.60 -26.60 -1.69
N THR A 501 -5.99 -26.03 -2.82
CA THR A 501 -5.74 -24.64 -3.21
C THR A 501 -7.06 -23.96 -3.48
N HIS A 502 -7.21 -22.70 -3.09
CA HIS A 502 -8.46 -21.97 -3.32
C HIS A 502 -8.45 -21.20 -4.64
N LEU A 503 -9.56 -21.31 -5.37
CA LEU A 503 -9.97 -20.41 -6.42
C LEU A 503 -10.92 -19.39 -5.80
N LYS A 504 -10.60 -18.09 -5.90
CA LYS A 504 -11.47 -16.99 -5.51
C LYS A 504 -11.64 -16.03 -6.67
N GLY A 505 -12.87 -15.67 -6.96
CA GLY A 505 -13.21 -14.87 -8.14
C GLY A 505 -14.45 -14.01 -7.93
N ARG A 506 -14.66 -13.08 -8.84
CA ARG A 506 -15.88 -12.30 -8.93
C ARG A 506 -16.37 -12.24 -10.36
N PHE A 507 -17.67 -12.13 -10.55
CA PHE A 507 -18.23 -11.80 -11.86
C PHE A 507 -19.51 -10.99 -11.75
N LEU A 508 -19.81 -10.31 -12.85
CA LEU A 508 -21.01 -9.52 -13.05
C LEU A 508 -21.54 -9.82 -14.45
N LEU A 509 -22.81 -10.19 -14.55
CA LEU A 509 -23.49 -10.40 -15.84
C LEU A 509 -24.20 -9.10 -16.23
N HIS A 510 -23.76 -8.48 -17.33
CA HIS A 510 -24.36 -7.23 -17.82
C HIS A 510 -25.43 -7.49 -18.89
N ALA A 511 -25.16 -8.40 -19.82
CA ALA A 511 -26.05 -8.72 -20.93
C ALA A 511 -27.20 -9.65 -20.51
N PRO A 512 -28.36 -9.60 -21.17
CA PRO A 512 -29.36 -10.66 -21.12
C PRO A 512 -28.76 -12.00 -21.58
N PHE A 513 -28.98 -13.04 -20.77
CA PHE A 513 -28.52 -14.39 -21.06
C PHE A 513 -29.66 -15.40 -20.93
N THR A 514 -29.59 -16.47 -21.71
CA THR A 514 -30.54 -17.58 -21.66
C THR A 514 -30.03 -18.75 -20.83
N LYS A 515 -28.70 -18.86 -20.68
CA LYS A 515 -28.07 -19.97 -19.96
C LYS A 515 -26.77 -19.54 -19.28
N ALA A 516 -26.52 -20.04 -18.08
CA ALA A 516 -25.28 -19.80 -17.33
C ALA A 516 -24.80 -21.08 -16.64
N VAL A 517 -23.54 -21.46 -16.84
CA VAL A 517 -22.92 -22.67 -16.27
C VAL A 517 -21.55 -22.33 -15.72
N ILE A 518 -21.29 -22.68 -14.46
CA ILE A 518 -19.96 -22.59 -13.87
C ILE A 518 -19.31 -23.96 -13.93
N PHE A 519 -18.03 -23.99 -14.29
CA PHE A 519 -17.24 -25.21 -14.32
C PHE A 519 -15.79 -24.96 -13.94
N ILE A 520 -15.11 -26.00 -13.44
CA ILE A 520 -13.70 -25.96 -13.04
C ILE A 520 -12.89 -26.79 -14.02
N GLU A 521 -11.91 -26.16 -14.67
CA GLU A 521 -11.09 -26.71 -15.75
C GLU A 521 -9.60 -26.36 -15.53
N GLY A 522 -8.71 -26.63 -16.50
CA GLY A 522 -7.36 -26.04 -16.52
C GLY A 522 -6.23 -27.03 -16.79
N PRO A 523 -5.98 -28.04 -15.93
CA PRO A 523 -4.81 -28.90 -16.10
C PRO A 523 -4.85 -29.64 -17.44
N PRO A 524 -3.70 -29.95 -18.05
CA PRO A 524 -3.60 -30.78 -19.24
C PRO A 524 -4.43 -32.07 -19.16
N ALA A 525 -4.77 -32.60 -20.34
CA ALA A 525 -5.48 -33.86 -20.47
C ALA A 525 -4.78 -34.99 -19.69
N GLY A 526 -5.56 -35.85 -19.06
CA GLY A 526 -5.08 -36.97 -18.22
C GLY A 526 -4.86 -36.64 -16.75
N ILE A 527 -4.88 -35.36 -16.33
CA ILE A 527 -4.78 -34.97 -14.92
C ILE A 527 -6.19 -34.79 -14.35
N ASP A 528 -6.49 -35.39 -13.21
CA ASP A 528 -7.80 -35.26 -12.57
C ASP A 528 -7.92 -33.96 -11.80
N ILE A 529 -9.14 -33.41 -11.72
CA ILE A 529 -9.46 -32.25 -10.88
C ILE A 529 -10.30 -32.74 -9.71
N LEU A 530 -9.87 -32.45 -8.50
CA LEU A 530 -10.62 -32.68 -7.28
C LEU A 530 -11.19 -31.34 -6.82
N VAL A 531 -12.46 -31.33 -6.42
CA VAL A 531 -13.19 -30.16 -5.96
C VAL A 531 -13.84 -30.48 -4.63
N ASP A 532 -13.53 -29.68 -3.63
CA ASP A 532 -14.15 -29.74 -2.32
C ASP A 532 -14.84 -28.42 -2.00
N GLY A 533 -16.14 -28.37 -2.28
CA GLY A 533 -16.90 -27.16 -2.13
C GLY A 533 -16.82 -26.23 -3.34
N LEU A 534 -17.98 -25.75 -3.79
CA LEU A 534 -18.07 -24.56 -4.63
C LEU A 534 -19.19 -23.67 -4.08
N VAL A 535 -18.80 -22.49 -3.62
CA VAL A 535 -19.71 -21.49 -3.06
C VAL A 535 -19.84 -20.34 -4.05
N LEU A 536 -21.08 -19.93 -4.29
CA LEU A 536 -21.41 -18.75 -5.09
C LEU A 536 -22.44 -17.94 -4.32
N SER A 537 -22.20 -16.65 -4.14
CA SER A 537 -23.14 -15.76 -3.44
C SER A 537 -23.06 -14.34 -3.98
N PRO A 538 -24.11 -13.52 -3.85
CA PRO A 538 -24.02 -12.10 -4.14
C PRO A 538 -22.90 -11.46 -3.30
N ALA A 539 -22.06 -10.67 -3.96
CA ALA A 539 -20.99 -9.93 -3.31
C ALA A 539 -21.59 -8.91 -2.34
N ARG A 540 -21.08 -8.87 -1.10
CA ARG A 540 -21.46 -7.81 -0.17
C ARG A 540 -20.93 -6.47 -0.69
N LYS A 541 -21.82 -5.50 -0.89
CA LYS A 541 -21.44 -4.12 -1.17
C LYS A 541 -20.62 -3.61 0.01
N LEU A 542 -19.33 -3.34 -0.25
CA LEU A 542 -18.47 -2.70 0.74
C LEU A 542 -19.03 -1.29 0.98
N GLN A 543 -19.10 -0.87 2.24
CA GLN A 543 -19.42 0.52 2.53
C GLN A 543 -18.30 1.40 1.99
N ALA A 544 -18.68 2.54 1.43
CA ALA A 544 -17.75 3.60 1.00
C ALA A 544 -16.75 3.88 2.13
N ALA A 545 -15.46 3.92 1.79
CA ALA A 545 -14.43 4.18 2.78
C ALA A 545 -14.62 5.60 3.32
N PRO A 546 -14.57 5.83 4.65
CA PRO A 546 -14.72 7.18 5.17
C PRO A 546 -13.59 8.08 4.65
N CYS A 547 -13.93 9.37 4.46
CA CYS A 547 -12.95 10.38 4.10
C CYS A 547 -11.84 10.46 5.16
N PRO A 548 -10.56 10.29 4.78
CA PRO A 548 -9.46 10.39 5.73
C PRO A 548 -9.36 11.78 6.36
N LYS A 549 -9.26 11.84 7.70
CA LYS A 549 -9.03 13.11 8.40
C LYS A 549 -7.56 13.52 8.28
N ILE A 550 -7.31 14.68 7.68
CA ILE A 550 -5.99 15.31 7.59
C ILE A 550 -6.00 16.56 8.47
N GLU A 551 -5.28 16.54 9.58
CA GLU A 551 -5.22 17.65 10.54
C GLU A 551 -3.77 18.10 10.79
N ASN A 552 -3.59 19.39 11.09
CA ASN A 552 -2.33 19.99 11.54
C ASN A 552 -1.14 19.84 10.57
N VAL A 553 -1.38 20.13 9.27
CA VAL A 553 -0.32 20.18 8.25
C VAL A 553 0.21 21.61 8.13
N LEU A 554 1.53 21.78 8.27
CA LEU A 554 2.22 23.06 8.08
C LEU A 554 2.80 23.14 6.67
N TYR A 555 2.06 23.76 5.76
CA TYR A 555 2.52 23.97 4.37
C TYR A 555 3.66 25.00 4.29
N GLY A 556 4.56 24.81 3.32
CA GLY A 556 5.71 25.70 3.10
C GLY A 556 6.88 25.53 4.07
N ALA A 557 6.78 24.65 5.07
CA ALA A 557 7.87 24.33 5.99
C ALA A 557 8.63 23.07 5.54
N ASN A 558 9.96 23.17 5.45
CA ASN A 558 10.80 22.02 5.13
C ASN A 558 10.84 21.07 6.33
N LEU A 559 10.63 19.78 6.09
CA LEU A 559 10.72 18.76 7.12
C LEU A 559 12.16 18.57 7.61
N LEU A 560 13.14 18.86 6.76
CA LEU A 560 14.56 18.73 7.08
C LEU A 560 15.09 19.98 7.76
N HIS A 561 15.88 19.78 8.81
CA HIS A 561 16.52 20.86 9.53
C HIS A 561 17.87 21.18 8.89
N ASN A 562 18.26 22.47 8.83
CA ASN A 562 19.58 22.87 8.34
C ASN A 562 19.91 22.31 6.93
N SER A 563 18.93 22.30 6.02
CA SER A 563 19.06 21.84 4.63
C SER A 563 20.01 22.71 3.78
N ALA A 564 20.13 23.99 4.10
CA ALA A 564 21.09 24.91 3.47
C ALA A 564 22.52 24.80 4.06
N PHE A 565 22.74 23.93 5.05
CA PHE A 565 23.99 23.68 5.77
C PHE A 565 24.65 24.94 6.37
N THR A 566 23.82 25.88 6.83
CA THR A 566 24.29 27.12 7.46
C THR A 566 24.99 26.88 8.80
N ARG A 567 24.64 25.78 9.48
CA ARG A 567 25.16 25.38 10.79
C ARG A 567 25.97 24.08 10.73
N GLY A 568 26.75 23.89 9.67
CA GLY A 568 27.56 22.68 9.48
C GLY A 568 26.69 21.42 9.32
N LEU A 569 27.11 20.31 9.93
CA LEU A 569 26.37 19.03 9.96
C LEU A 569 25.26 18.97 11.03
N SER A 570 24.91 20.08 11.70
CA SER A 570 23.88 20.05 12.76
C SER A 570 22.56 19.48 12.24
N GLY A 571 22.11 18.38 12.86
CA GLY A 571 20.90 17.64 12.49
C GLY A 571 21.09 16.54 11.45
N TRP A 572 22.27 16.44 10.82
CA TRP A 572 22.61 15.42 9.83
C TRP A 572 23.48 14.32 10.43
N SER A 573 23.14 13.07 10.11
CA SER A 573 23.89 11.89 10.56
C SER A 573 24.24 10.99 9.38
N PRO A 574 25.40 10.29 9.41
CA PRO A 574 25.67 9.24 8.43
C PRO A 574 24.67 8.09 8.62
N MET A 575 24.12 7.62 7.51
CA MET A 575 23.51 6.29 7.42
C MET A 575 24.65 5.28 7.24
N GLY A 576 24.88 4.42 8.23
CA GLY A 576 26.01 3.49 8.26
C GLY A 576 27.35 4.15 8.64
N SER A 577 28.46 3.51 8.29
CA SER A 577 29.82 3.91 8.72
C SER A 577 30.50 4.95 7.82
N CYS A 578 29.78 5.60 6.91
CA CYS A 578 30.35 6.62 6.02
C CYS A 578 30.72 7.92 6.76
N ARG A 579 31.65 8.70 6.19
CA ARG A 579 32.10 9.97 6.74
C ARG A 579 31.43 11.14 6.03
N LEU A 580 30.70 11.97 6.80
CA LEU A 580 30.13 13.22 6.30
C LEU A 580 31.04 14.41 6.59
N SER A 581 31.12 15.35 5.66
CA SER A 581 31.77 16.65 5.84
C SER A 581 31.04 17.74 5.05
N ILE A 582 31.11 18.99 5.50
CA ILE A 582 30.57 20.13 4.73
C ILE A 582 31.66 20.69 3.84
N GLN A 583 31.30 20.95 2.59
CA GLN A 583 32.15 21.59 1.59
C GLN A 583 31.38 22.72 0.89
N THR A 584 32.11 23.58 0.17
CA THR A 584 31.54 24.64 -0.66
C THR A 584 31.94 24.44 -2.10
N GLU A 585 30.98 24.57 -3.00
CA GLU A 585 31.18 24.42 -4.43
C GLU A 585 31.80 25.68 -5.07
N ALA A 586 32.58 25.49 -6.13
CA ALA A 586 33.19 26.58 -6.85
C ALA A 586 32.15 27.40 -7.65
N PRO A 587 32.25 28.75 -7.71
CA PRO A 587 31.23 29.60 -8.35
C PRO A 587 30.92 29.27 -9.82
N HIS A 588 31.91 28.81 -10.60
CA HIS A 588 31.71 28.44 -11.99
C HIS A 588 30.85 27.18 -12.15
N MET A 589 30.94 26.23 -11.21
CA MET A 589 30.13 25.01 -11.19
C MET A 589 28.67 25.28 -10.80
N LEU A 590 28.40 26.37 -10.08
CA LEU A 590 27.05 26.82 -9.75
C LEU A 590 26.36 27.55 -10.92
N SER A 591 27.14 28.04 -11.90
CA SER A 591 26.62 28.86 -13.00
C SER A 591 25.67 28.12 -13.96
N SER A 592 25.79 26.79 -14.07
CA SER A 592 24.86 25.93 -14.83
C SER A 592 23.51 25.81 -14.13
N ILE A 593 23.52 25.77 -12.79
CA ILE A 593 22.32 25.65 -11.95
C ILE A 593 21.59 26.99 -11.83
N LEU A 594 22.33 28.09 -11.69
CA LEU A 594 21.79 29.45 -11.49
C LEU A 594 21.13 30.07 -12.74
N LYS A 595 21.21 29.39 -13.91
CA LYS A 595 20.52 29.81 -15.14
C LYS A 595 19.03 29.46 -15.14
N ASP A 596 18.62 28.49 -14.34
CA ASP A 596 17.21 28.16 -14.14
C ASP A 596 16.58 29.19 -13.19
N ARG A 597 15.57 29.91 -13.69
CA ARG A 597 14.93 31.04 -12.98
C ARG A 597 14.17 30.60 -11.73
N ALA A 598 13.75 29.33 -11.64
CA ALA A 598 13.02 28.79 -10.50
C ALA A 598 13.94 28.52 -9.29
N SER A 599 15.18 28.12 -9.55
CA SER A 599 16.18 27.70 -8.54
C SER A 599 17.10 28.84 -8.05
N GLN A 600 16.98 30.04 -8.64
CA GLN A 600 17.80 31.22 -8.31
C GLN A 600 17.72 31.73 -6.86
N LYS A 601 16.71 31.35 -6.05
CA LYS A 601 16.49 31.97 -4.73
C LYS A 601 17.13 31.26 -3.53
N HIS A 602 17.61 30.02 -3.64
CA HIS A 602 17.94 29.22 -2.43
C HIS A 602 19.24 28.40 -2.44
N ILE A 603 19.98 28.34 -3.56
CA ILE A 603 21.20 27.51 -3.62
C ILE A 603 22.35 28.21 -2.88
N SER A 604 22.71 27.66 -1.71
CA SER A 604 23.76 28.22 -0.85
C SER A 604 25.18 27.92 -1.33
N GLY A 605 25.33 27.00 -2.28
CA GLY A 605 26.62 26.47 -2.74
C GLY A 605 27.32 25.55 -1.72
N ARG A 606 26.73 25.34 -0.54
CA ARG A 606 27.22 24.38 0.47
C ARG A 606 26.60 23.01 0.22
N TYR A 607 27.39 21.96 0.40
CA TYR A 607 26.94 20.58 0.25
C TYR A 607 27.55 19.64 1.29
N ILE A 608 26.85 18.54 1.58
CA ILE A 608 27.43 17.42 2.31
C ILE A 608 28.20 16.55 1.34
N LEU A 609 29.47 16.28 1.65
CA LEU A 609 30.30 15.25 1.04
C LEU A 609 30.29 14.01 1.93
N ALA A 610 29.76 12.91 1.42
CA ALA A 610 29.84 11.59 2.03
C ALA A 610 30.93 10.76 1.35
N THR A 611 31.91 10.34 2.15
CA THR A 611 33.13 9.59 1.74
C THR A 611 33.22 8.28 2.53
N ASN A 612 34.14 7.39 2.17
CA ASN A 612 34.33 6.08 2.82
C ASN A 612 33.04 5.24 2.86
N ARG A 613 32.26 5.29 1.78
CA ARG A 613 31.02 4.53 1.65
C ARG A 613 31.37 3.10 1.24
N THR A 614 31.01 2.10 2.04
CA THR A 614 31.24 0.67 1.72
C THR A 614 29.99 0.00 1.19
N GLU A 615 28.83 0.64 1.29
CA GLU A 615 27.54 0.12 0.81
C GLU A 615 26.75 1.21 0.08
N VAL A 616 25.86 0.80 -0.84
CA VAL A 616 25.07 1.72 -1.68
C VAL A 616 24.14 2.61 -0.84
N TRP A 617 23.56 2.07 0.22
CA TRP A 617 22.60 2.77 1.09
C TRP A 617 23.24 3.79 2.05
N MET A 618 24.58 3.84 2.14
CA MET A 618 25.28 4.77 3.01
C MET A 618 25.25 6.19 2.45
N GLY A 619 24.95 7.18 3.30
CA GLY A 619 24.92 8.59 2.90
C GLY A 619 24.35 9.50 3.99
N PRO A 620 24.10 10.79 3.69
CA PRO A 620 23.54 11.72 4.66
C PRO A 620 22.07 11.39 5.00
N SER A 621 21.70 11.53 6.27
CA SER A 621 20.36 11.19 6.76
C SER A 621 19.84 12.17 7.84
N GLN A 622 18.50 12.26 7.97
CA GLN A 622 17.80 12.86 9.11
C GLN A 622 16.54 12.07 9.49
N VAL A 623 16.29 11.93 10.78
CA VAL A 623 15.02 11.38 11.29
C VAL A 623 13.93 12.45 11.20
N ILE A 624 12.79 12.11 10.59
CA ILE A 624 11.66 13.04 10.36
C ILE A 624 10.31 12.49 10.85
N THR A 625 10.32 11.41 11.65
CA THR A 625 9.12 10.68 12.13
C THR A 625 7.99 11.60 12.60
N ASP A 626 8.27 12.52 13.52
CA ASP A 626 7.22 13.33 14.18
C ASP A 626 6.65 14.44 13.30
N LYS A 627 7.29 14.70 12.15
CA LYS A 627 6.91 15.75 11.20
C LYS A 627 6.01 15.23 10.08
N LEU A 628 5.91 13.91 9.93
CA LEU A 628 5.10 13.28 8.90
C LEU A 628 3.63 13.18 9.33
N ARG A 629 2.74 13.23 8.35
CA ARG A 629 1.28 13.13 8.50
C ARG A 629 0.76 12.12 7.48
N LEU A 630 -0.22 11.33 7.89
CA LEU A 630 -0.82 10.32 7.01
C LEU A 630 -1.66 10.98 5.93
N HIS A 631 -1.68 10.34 4.76
CA HIS A 631 -2.44 10.72 3.58
C HIS A 631 -2.05 12.08 2.97
N VAL A 632 -0.99 12.71 3.47
CA VAL A 632 -0.38 13.91 2.89
C VAL A 632 0.68 13.49 1.88
N THR A 633 0.59 14.03 0.66
CA THR A 633 1.66 13.90 -0.34
C THR A 633 2.79 14.85 -0.02
N TYR A 634 4.01 14.34 -0.03
CA TYR A 634 5.24 15.10 0.17
C TYR A 634 6.02 15.17 -1.14
N ARG A 635 6.51 16.36 -1.47
CA ARG A 635 7.47 16.58 -2.56
C ARG A 635 8.89 16.52 -2.00
N VAL A 636 9.77 15.90 -2.76
CA VAL A 636 11.20 15.80 -2.49
C VAL A 636 11.99 16.46 -3.61
N SER A 637 13.01 17.24 -3.24
CA SER A 637 13.99 17.78 -4.18
C SER A 637 15.39 17.78 -3.58
N ALA A 638 16.41 17.50 -4.38
CA ALA A 638 17.81 17.58 -3.98
C ALA A 638 18.71 17.81 -5.18
N TRP A 639 19.89 18.39 -4.97
CA TRP A 639 20.94 18.40 -5.97
C TRP A 639 22.02 17.40 -5.58
N VAL A 640 22.43 16.54 -6.51
CA VAL A 640 23.41 15.48 -6.27
C VAL A 640 24.52 15.44 -7.32
N ARG A 641 25.68 14.92 -6.92
CA ARG A 641 26.83 14.64 -7.79
C ARG A 641 27.60 13.45 -7.25
N ALA A 642 28.07 12.57 -8.12
CA ALA A 642 28.69 11.30 -7.75
C ALA A 642 30.15 11.22 -8.22
N GLY A 643 31.09 10.90 -7.33
CA GLY A 643 32.45 10.45 -7.67
C GLY A 643 33.62 11.38 -7.36
N SER A 644 34.82 10.85 -7.56
CA SER A 644 36.11 11.52 -7.41
C SER A 644 36.92 11.37 -8.70
N GLY A 645 36.60 12.16 -9.72
CA GLY A 645 37.43 12.33 -10.93
C GLY A 645 37.49 11.16 -11.93
N GLY A 646 36.45 10.34 -12.06
CA GLY A 646 36.39 9.21 -13.02
C GLY A 646 35.07 9.14 -13.81
N HIS A 647 35.09 8.46 -14.96
CA HIS A 647 34.00 8.40 -15.95
C HIS A 647 32.87 7.43 -15.56
N GLY A 648 31.61 7.88 -15.63
CA GLY A 648 30.41 7.03 -15.51
C GLY A 648 29.25 7.74 -14.79
N ARG A 649 28.01 7.41 -15.19
CA ARG A 649 26.78 7.84 -14.49
C ARG A 649 26.35 6.77 -13.50
N HIS A 650 25.89 7.18 -12.32
CA HIS A 650 25.48 6.31 -11.23
C HIS A 650 24.09 6.68 -10.72
N HIS A 651 23.29 5.68 -10.35
CA HIS A 651 22.02 5.93 -9.68
C HIS A 651 22.23 6.54 -8.30
N VAL A 652 21.50 7.62 -8.04
CA VAL A 652 21.41 8.28 -6.73
C VAL A 652 19.94 8.51 -6.42
N ASN A 653 19.54 8.17 -5.21
CA ASN A 653 18.15 8.19 -4.76
C ASN A 653 18.01 8.96 -3.47
N VAL A 654 16.91 9.70 -3.33
CA VAL A 654 16.42 10.08 -2.00
C VAL A 654 15.43 9.01 -1.56
N CYS A 655 15.64 8.46 -0.38
CA CYS A 655 14.85 7.38 0.18
C CYS A 655 14.29 7.74 1.55
N LEU A 656 13.15 7.14 1.90
CA LEU A 656 12.60 7.18 3.24
C LEU A 656 12.63 5.77 3.84
N ALA A 657 13.47 5.56 4.85
CA ALA A 657 13.46 4.33 5.64
C ALA A 657 12.30 4.38 6.65
N VAL A 658 11.35 3.45 6.54
CA VAL A 658 10.14 3.32 7.36
C VAL A 658 10.10 1.92 7.95
N GLY A 659 10.47 1.78 9.23
CA GLY A 659 10.65 0.47 9.84
C GLY A 659 11.73 -0.35 9.11
N ASN A 660 11.38 -1.55 8.64
CA ASN A 660 12.28 -2.42 7.85
C ASN A 660 12.11 -2.26 6.33
N GLN A 661 11.27 -1.32 5.90
CA GLN A 661 11.05 -1.02 4.49
C GLN A 661 11.69 0.32 4.15
N TRP A 662 11.94 0.53 2.87
CA TRP A 662 12.31 1.84 2.36
C TRP A 662 11.39 2.19 1.19
N VAL A 663 11.14 3.49 1.03
CA VAL A 663 10.34 4.06 -0.05
C VAL A 663 11.27 4.89 -0.92
N ASN A 664 11.28 4.65 -2.23
CA ASN A 664 11.95 5.53 -3.18
C ASN A 664 11.17 6.84 -3.25
N CYS A 665 11.85 7.97 -3.03
CA CYS A 665 11.20 9.28 -3.02
C CYS A 665 11.70 10.19 -4.16
N GLY A 666 12.45 9.64 -5.10
CA GLY A 666 13.00 10.34 -6.26
C GLY A 666 14.40 9.83 -6.59
N GLN A 667 14.75 9.77 -7.88
CA GLN A 667 16.04 9.26 -8.31
C GLN A 667 16.56 9.90 -9.59
N VAL A 668 17.88 9.88 -9.77
CA VAL A 668 18.56 10.36 -10.97
C VAL A 668 19.83 9.56 -11.26
N GLU A 669 20.27 9.57 -12.50
CA GLU A 669 21.62 9.15 -12.89
C GLU A 669 22.56 10.35 -12.84
N ALA A 670 23.50 10.35 -11.90
CA ALA A 670 24.45 11.43 -11.69
C ALA A 670 25.89 10.96 -11.92
N ASP A 671 26.71 11.83 -12.51
CA ASP A 671 28.15 11.64 -12.66
C ASP A 671 28.94 12.66 -11.83
N GLY A 672 30.25 12.69 -12.06
CA GLY A 672 31.19 13.59 -11.43
C GLY A 672 31.37 14.92 -12.14
N ASP A 673 30.64 15.24 -13.21
CA ASP A 673 30.93 16.39 -14.08
C ASP A 673 30.05 17.60 -13.76
N GLN A 674 28.79 17.38 -13.36
CA GLN A 674 27.82 18.45 -13.05
C GLN A 674 26.88 18.08 -11.90
N TRP A 675 26.04 19.02 -11.50
CA TRP A 675 24.98 18.78 -10.51
C TRP A 675 23.71 18.33 -11.20
N TYR A 676 23.11 17.27 -10.65
CA TYR A 676 21.85 16.69 -11.13
C TYR A 676 20.76 16.90 -10.09
N GLU A 677 19.57 17.27 -10.55
CA GLU A 677 18.43 17.44 -9.66
C GLU A 677 17.68 16.11 -9.51
N ILE A 678 17.48 15.69 -8.26
CA ILE A 678 16.50 14.67 -7.90
C ILE A 678 15.19 15.38 -7.61
N ARG A 679 14.11 14.89 -8.21
CA ARG A 679 12.73 15.23 -7.88
C ARG A 679 11.97 13.96 -7.60
N GLY A 680 10.99 14.02 -6.71
CA GLY A 680 10.09 12.89 -6.52
C GLY A 680 9.08 13.14 -5.42
N ALA A 681 8.31 12.12 -5.11
CA ALA A 681 7.19 12.24 -4.20
C ALA A 681 6.98 10.98 -3.38
N PHE A 682 6.32 11.13 -2.23
CA PHE A 682 5.82 10.00 -1.46
C PHE A 682 4.58 10.39 -0.66
N LYS A 683 3.81 9.39 -0.26
CA LYS A 683 2.67 9.49 0.66
C LYS A 683 2.74 8.31 1.63
N LEU A 684 2.35 8.54 2.88
CA LEU A 684 2.25 7.48 3.88
C LEU A 684 0.80 7.22 4.24
N GLU A 685 0.38 5.97 4.17
CA GLU A 685 -0.97 5.53 4.57
C GLU A 685 -1.00 4.93 5.98
N LYS A 686 0.17 4.57 6.52
CA LYS A 686 0.33 3.99 7.86
C LYS A 686 1.39 4.74 8.66
N LYS A 687 1.13 4.92 9.95
CA LYS A 687 2.03 5.68 10.82
C LYS A 687 3.34 4.92 11.01
N PRO A 688 4.48 5.50 10.62
CA PRO A 688 5.77 4.84 10.82
C PRO A 688 6.15 4.90 12.31
N SER A 689 6.71 3.81 12.85
CA SER A 689 7.35 3.83 14.18
C SER A 689 8.61 4.71 14.19
N LYS A 690 9.36 4.67 13.08
CA LYS A 690 10.48 5.56 12.78
C LYS A 690 10.54 5.81 11.28
N ALA A 691 10.76 7.07 10.90
CA ALA A 691 10.98 7.46 9.52
C ALA A 691 12.28 8.27 9.40
N THR A 692 13.20 7.82 8.56
CA THR A 692 14.49 8.47 8.31
C THR A 692 14.62 8.78 6.82
N ALA A 693 14.74 10.06 6.47
CA ALA A 693 15.06 10.47 5.11
C ALA A 693 16.57 10.40 4.92
N TYR A 694 17.02 9.79 3.83
CA TYR A 694 18.44 9.64 3.52
C TYR A 694 18.69 9.65 2.02
N VAL A 695 19.93 9.93 1.62
CA VAL A 695 20.36 9.84 0.23
C VAL A 695 21.28 8.64 0.08
N GLN A 696 20.99 7.80 -0.91
CA GLN A 696 21.77 6.61 -1.24
C GLN A 696 22.23 6.60 -2.70
N GLY A 697 23.08 5.64 -3.04
CA GLY A 697 23.89 5.68 -4.25
C GLY A 697 25.02 6.70 -4.10
N PRO A 698 26.01 6.76 -5.00
CA PRO A 698 26.44 5.77 -6.03
C PRO A 698 26.98 4.44 -5.42
N PRO A 699 27.58 3.51 -6.20
CA PRO A 699 28.19 2.29 -5.65
C PRO A 699 29.24 2.52 -4.54
N PRO A 700 29.61 1.47 -3.78
CA PRO A 700 30.68 1.54 -2.79
C PRO A 700 31.98 2.13 -3.35
N GLY A 701 32.68 2.91 -2.54
CA GLY A 701 33.94 3.59 -2.92
C GLY A 701 33.75 4.88 -3.71
N VAL A 702 32.53 5.20 -4.17
CA VAL A 702 32.24 6.43 -4.92
C VAL A 702 31.68 7.49 -3.96
N ASP A 703 32.29 8.67 -3.95
CA ASP A 703 31.86 9.79 -3.10
C ASP A 703 30.49 10.32 -3.53
N LEU A 704 29.66 10.68 -2.55
CA LEU A 704 28.35 11.30 -2.79
C LEU A 704 28.37 12.75 -2.31
N ARG A 705 27.93 13.66 -3.18
CA ARG A 705 27.69 15.06 -2.82
C ARG A 705 26.19 15.35 -2.85
N VAL A 706 25.67 15.97 -1.79
CA VAL A 706 24.25 16.32 -1.66
C VAL A 706 24.12 17.78 -1.26
N MET A 707 23.38 18.54 -2.05
CA MET A 707 23.09 19.95 -1.85
C MET A 707 21.59 20.19 -1.78
N ASP A 708 21.16 21.06 -0.86
CA ASP A 708 19.79 21.56 -0.73
C ASP A 708 18.72 20.47 -0.80
N LEU A 709 18.89 19.40 -0.01
CA LEU A 709 17.87 18.36 0.12
C LEU A 709 16.67 18.93 0.91
N GLN A 710 15.49 18.85 0.29
CA GLN A 710 14.26 19.42 0.78
C GLN A 710 13.10 18.44 0.70
N ILE A 711 12.24 18.46 1.73
CA ILE A 711 11.00 17.68 1.77
C ILE A 711 9.88 18.60 2.27
N TYR A 712 8.83 18.77 1.46
CA TYR A 712 7.70 19.65 1.79
C TYR A 712 6.35 18.94 1.63
N PRO A 713 5.38 19.17 2.53
CA PRO A 713 4.01 18.75 2.27
C PRO A 713 3.43 19.60 1.13
N VAL A 714 2.74 18.94 0.19
CA VAL A 714 2.18 19.59 -1.01
C VAL A 714 0.88 20.33 -0.65
N ASP A 715 0.86 21.65 -0.85
CA ASP A 715 -0.35 22.46 -0.71
C ASP A 715 -1.16 22.47 -2.00
N ARG A 716 -2.00 21.44 -2.17
CA ARG A 716 -2.86 21.32 -3.35
C ARG A 716 -3.85 22.48 -3.47
N LYS A 717 -4.28 23.10 -2.37
CA LYS A 717 -5.28 24.17 -2.41
C LYS A 717 -4.66 25.43 -3.03
N ALA A 718 -3.50 25.84 -2.53
CA ALA A 718 -2.75 26.95 -3.12
C ALA A 718 -2.40 26.67 -4.59
N ARG A 719 -2.00 25.43 -4.91
CA ARG A 719 -1.73 25.02 -6.29
C ARG A 719 -2.97 25.11 -7.17
N PHE A 720 -4.14 24.69 -6.71
CA PHE A 720 -5.39 24.76 -7.49
C PHE A 720 -5.83 26.19 -7.75
N GLU A 721 -5.65 27.11 -6.80
CA GLU A 721 -5.90 28.54 -7.02
C GLU A 721 -5.00 29.09 -8.14
N TYR A 722 -3.71 28.77 -8.11
CA TYR A 722 -2.78 29.10 -9.20
C TYR A 722 -3.20 28.47 -10.55
N LEU A 723 -3.58 27.20 -10.57
CA LEU A 723 -3.98 26.51 -11.80
C LEU A 723 -5.28 27.05 -12.37
N LYS A 724 -6.22 27.55 -11.55
CA LYS A 724 -7.43 28.22 -12.03
C LYS A 724 -7.09 29.50 -12.80
N GLU A 725 -6.16 30.30 -12.29
CA GLU A 725 -5.67 31.50 -13.01
C GLU A 725 -4.96 31.13 -14.32
N LYS A 726 -4.11 30.11 -14.30
CA LYS A 726 -3.42 29.60 -15.50
C LYS A 726 -4.44 29.08 -16.53
N THR A 727 -5.45 28.34 -16.07
CA THR A 727 -6.54 27.83 -16.88
C THR A 727 -7.36 28.94 -17.53
N ASP A 728 -7.72 30.01 -16.81
CA ASP A 728 -8.46 31.13 -17.39
C ASP A 728 -7.66 31.85 -18.49
N LYS A 729 -6.33 31.92 -18.37
CA LYS A 729 -5.45 32.48 -19.41
C LYS A 729 -5.32 31.55 -20.62
N VAL A 730 -5.15 30.26 -20.39
CA VAL A 730 -4.85 29.28 -21.45
C VAL A 730 -6.11 28.85 -22.20
N ARG A 731 -7.19 28.55 -21.48
CA ARG A 731 -8.37 27.83 -22.00
C ARG A 731 -9.59 28.71 -22.26
N LYS A 732 -9.53 30.00 -21.92
CA LYS A 732 -10.63 30.95 -22.14
C LYS A 732 -10.21 32.15 -23.00
N ARG A 733 -11.19 32.77 -23.65
CA ARG A 733 -11.06 34.01 -24.44
C ARG A 733 -12.09 35.04 -24.05
N ASP A 734 -11.75 36.31 -24.25
CA ASP A 734 -12.73 37.39 -24.17
C ASP A 734 -13.60 37.35 -25.43
N VAL A 735 -14.91 37.42 -25.25
CA VAL A 735 -15.89 37.32 -26.33
C VAL A 735 -16.80 38.54 -26.27
N VAL A 736 -16.97 39.18 -27.42
CA VAL A 736 -17.92 40.28 -27.63
C VAL A 736 -18.98 39.78 -28.60
N LEU A 737 -20.18 39.54 -28.09
CA LEU A 737 -21.35 39.26 -28.93
C LEU A 737 -21.96 40.58 -29.39
N LYS A 738 -22.06 40.76 -30.70
CA LYS A 738 -22.76 41.89 -31.33
C LYS A 738 -24.06 41.40 -31.92
N PHE A 739 -25.15 42.04 -31.54
CA PHE A 739 -26.49 41.67 -31.98
C PHE A 739 -26.96 42.61 -33.10
N GLN A 740 -27.36 42.03 -34.24
CA GLN A 740 -27.84 42.76 -35.42
C GLN A 740 -29.16 42.15 -35.90
N GLY A 741 -29.93 42.87 -36.71
CA GLY A 741 -31.25 42.40 -37.21
C GLY A 741 -32.36 43.44 -37.02
N SER A 742 -33.56 43.14 -37.54
CA SER A 742 -34.72 44.05 -37.48
C SER A 742 -35.17 44.37 -36.05
N ASN A 743 -34.85 43.51 -35.08
CA ASN A 743 -35.15 43.70 -33.67
C ASN A 743 -34.02 44.40 -32.87
N ALA A 744 -32.84 44.63 -33.48
CA ALA A 744 -31.63 45.06 -32.77
C ALA A 744 -31.74 46.43 -32.10
N ALA A 745 -32.55 47.35 -32.67
CA ALA A 745 -32.75 48.70 -32.14
C ALA A 745 -33.44 48.72 -30.75
N ASN A 746 -34.14 47.64 -30.38
CA ASN A 746 -34.92 47.52 -29.12
C ASN A 746 -34.35 46.47 -28.15
N LEU A 747 -33.11 46.01 -28.35
CA LEU A 747 -32.50 44.98 -27.48
C LEU A 747 -31.89 45.56 -26.19
N LEU A 748 -31.88 46.87 -26.00
CA LEU A 748 -31.29 47.47 -24.81
C LEU A 748 -31.95 46.93 -23.53
N GLY A 749 -31.15 46.33 -22.65
CA GLY A 749 -31.65 45.76 -21.41
C GLY A 749 -32.29 44.38 -21.55
N SER A 750 -32.42 43.84 -22.77
CA SER A 750 -32.86 42.45 -23.00
C SER A 750 -31.96 41.46 -22.27
N SER A 751 -32.59 40.46 -21.66
CA SER A 751 -31.89 39.37 -20.98
C SER A 751 -31.19 38.46 -22.01
N VAL A 752 -29.96 38.08 -21.70
CA VAL A 752 -29.11 37.18 -22.48
C VAL A 752 -28.70 36.02 -21.58
N ARG A 753 -28.94 34.79 -22.04
CA ARG A 753 -28.45 33.55 -21.41
C ARG A 753 -27.50 32.84 -22.36
N ILE A 754 -26.26 32.63 -21.92
CA ILE A 754 -25.24 31.91 -22.68
C ILE A 754 -24.90 30.63 -21.95
N GLN A 755 -24.93 29.53 -22.69
CA GLN A 755 -24.56 28.21 -22.21
C GLN A 755 -23.62 27.55 -23.21
N GLN A 756 -22.46 27.13 -22.71
CA GLN A 756 -21.58 26.25 -23.45
C GLN A 756 -22.21 24.85 -23.55
N ILE A 757 -22.27 24.33 -24.78
CA ILE A 757 -22.82 23.02 -25.11
C ILE A 757 -21.71 21.97 -25.04
N GLU A 758 -20.54 22.30 -25.58
CA GLU A 758 -19.40 21.40 -25.70
C GLU A 758 -18.10 22.15 -25.42
N ASN A 759 -17.24 21.56 -24.60
CA ASN A 759 -15.86 22.00 -24.43
C ASN A 759 -15.00 21.37 -25.53
N SER A 760 -14.21 22.19 -26.22
CA SER A 760 -13.32 21.72 -27.29
C SER A 760 -12.15 20.87 -26.80
N PHE A 761 -11.81 20.92 -25.50
CA PHE A 761 -10.72 20.15 -24.94
C PHE A 761 -11.07 18.65 -24.90
N PRO A 762 -10.25 17.78 -25.53
CA PRO A 762 -10.47 16.34 -25.57
C PRO A 762 -10.41 15.66 -24.20
N PHE A 763 -11.46 14.90 -23.90
CA PHE A 763 -11.50 13.95 -22.79
C PHE A 763 -11.89 12.58 -23.32
N GLY A 764 -10.99 11.61 -23.19
CA GLY A 764 -11.21 10.25 -23.65
C GLY A 764 -11.10 9.21 -22.56
N SER A 765 -11.45 7.98 -22.92
CA SER A 765 -11.09 6.82 -22.11
C SER A 765 -10.79 5.59 -22.98
N CYS A 766 -10.04 4.67 -22.42
CA CYS A 766 -9.80 3.35 -22.96
C CYS A 766 -11.07 2.50 -22.93
N ILE A 767 -11.33 1.78 -24.02
CA ILE A 767 -12.43 0.81 -24.15
C ILE A 767 -11.92 -0.47 -24.81
N ALA A 768 -12.52 -1.59 -24.43
CA ALA A 768 -12.32 -2.90 -25.02
C ALA A 768 -13.63 -3.40 -25.62
N ARG A 769 -13.56 -4.42 -26.48
CA ARG A 769 -14.74 -4.89 -27.23
C ARG A 769 -15.86 -5.37 -26.32
N HIS A 770 -15.53 -6.02 -25.21
CA HIS A 770 -16.53 -6.49 -24.26
C HIS A 770 -17.16 -5.35 -23.42
N ASN A 771 -16.56 -4.15 -23.39
CA ASN A 771 -17.11 -3.01 -22.67
C ASN A 771 -18.37 -2.45 -23.37
N ILE A 772 -18.41 -2.44 -24.70
CA ILE A 772 -19.56 -1.90 -25.47
C ILE A 772 -20.81 -2.80 -25.43
N GLU A 773 -20.70 -4.01 -24.87
CA GLU A 773 -21.84 -4.89 -24.56
C GLU A 773 -22.47 -4.58 -23.20
N ASN A 774 -21.73 -3.89 -22.32
CA ASN A 774 -22.26 -3.41 -21.07
C ASN A 774 -22.95 -2.06 -21.30
N GLU A 775 -24.28 -2.08 -21.35
CA GLU A 775 -25.12 -0.91 -21.63
C GLU A 775 -24.82 0.27 -20.69
N ASP A 776 -24.62 0.02 -19.39
CA ASP A 776 -24.39 1.08 -18.40
C ASP A 776 -23.00 1.72 -18.59
N LEU A 777 -21.98 0.90 -18.90
CA LEU A 777 -20.64 1.39 -19.20
C LEU A 777 -20.63 2.15 -20.52
N ALA A 778 -21.25 1.61 -21.58
CA ALA A 778 -21.34 2.25 -22.88
C ALA A 778 -22.09 3.59 -22.80
N GLU A 779 -23.20 3.66 -22.05
CA GLU A 779 -23.93 4.92 -21.82
C GLU A 779 -23.07 5.92 -21.06
N PHE A 780 -22.41 5.50 -19.97
CA PHE A 780 -21.49 6.36 -19.24
C PHE A 780 -20.36 6.87 -20.13
N PHE A 781 -19.80 6.00 -20.99
CA PHE A 781 -18.73 6.35 -21.90
C PHE A 781 -19.16 7.43 -22.90
N VAL A 782 -20.23 7.17 -23.66
CA VAL A 782 -20.77 8.07 -24.68
C VAL A 782 -21.17 9.43 -24.10
N LYS A 783 -21.69 9.43 -22.87
CA LYS A 783 -22.09 10.66 -22.19
C LYS A 783 -20.91 11.51 -21.72
N ASN A 784 -19.79 10.87 -21.35
CA ASN A 784 -18.73 11.52 -20.59
C ASN A 784 -17.40 11.64 -21.33
N PHE A 785 -17.22 11.02 -22.49
CA PHE A 785 -15.99 11.07 -23.28
C PHE A 785 -16.28 11.33 -24.75
N ASN A 786 -15.40 12.12 -25.40
CA ASN A 786 -15.46 12.41 -26.83
C ASN A 786 -14.26 11.82 -27.60
N TRP A 787 -13.37 11.13 -26.89
CA TRP A 787 -12.25 10.37 -27.45
C TRP A 787 -12.20 8.94 -26.92
N ALA A 788 -11.68 8.03 -27.74
CA ALA A 788 -11.46 6.62 -27.40
C ALA A 788 -10.02 6.21 -27.72
N VAL A 789 -9.56 5.19 -27.02
CA VAL A 789 -8.42 4.36 -27.38
C VAL A 789 -8.81 2.91 -27.13
N PHE A 790 -8.35 1.98 -27.95
CA PHE A 790 -8.66 0.56 -27.76
C PHE A 790 -7.59 -0.08 -26.88
N GLU A 791 -8.01 -0.82 -25.84
CA GLU A 791 -7.11 -1.34 -24.82
C GLU A 791 -6.07 -2.30 -25.39
N ASN A 792 -6.54 -3.22 -26.23
CA ASN A 792 -5.73 -4.29 -26.80
C ASN A 792 -6.01 -4.54 -28.27
N GLU A 793 -7.19 -4.18 -28.76
CA GLU A 793 -7.77 -4.68 -30.00
C GLU A 793 -6.98 -4.27 -31.26
N LEU A 794 -6.10 -3.28 -31.16
CA LEU A 794 -5.19 -2.83 -32.21
C LEU A 794 -3.74 -3.26 -32.01
N LYS A 795 -3.35 -3.75 -30.82
CA LYS A 795 -1.98 -4.22 -30.57
C LYS A 795 -1.65 -5.40 -31.48
N TRP A 796 -0.37 -5.56 -31.82
CA TRP A 796 0.05 -6.54 -32.82
C TRP A 796 -0.29 -7.97 -32.39
N TYR A 797 -0.09 -8.32 -31.13
CA TYR A 797 -0.46 -9.64 -30.62
C TYR A 797 -1.97 -9.94 -30.68
N HIS A 798 -2.84 -8.92 -30.66
CA HIS A 798 -4.29 -9.12 -30.76
C HIS A 798 -4.73 -9.34 -32.20
N THR A 799 -4.12 -8.59 -33.11
CA THR A 799 -4.51 -8.58 -34.52
C THR A 799 -3.77 -9.61 -35.38
N GLU A 800 -2.63 -10.13 -34.91
CA GLU A 800 -1.83 -11.16 -35.57
C GLU A 800 -1.07 -12.02 -34.53
N ALA A 801 -1.82 -12.72 -33.68
CA ALA A 801 -1.26 -13.63 -32.66
C ALA A 801 -0.37 -14.72 -33.26
N GLU A 802 -0.70 -15.18 -34.47
CA GLU A 802 0.07 -16.13 -35.27
C GLU A 802 0.33 -15.54 -36.66
N GLN A 803 1.54 -15.78 -37.20
CA GLN A 803 1.97 -15.20 -38.46
C GLN A 803 0.96 -15.46 -39.60
N GLY A 804 0.50 -14.40 -40.25
CA GLY A 804 -0.44 -14.47 -41.37
C GLY A 804 -1.90 -14.73 -40.99
N ARG A 805 -2.23 -14.94 -39.71
CA ARG A 805 -3.61 -15.10 -39.23
C ARG A 805 -4.14 -13.79 -38.66
N LEU A 806 -4.54 -12.90 -39.56
CA LEU A 806 -5.06 -11.58 -39.19
C LEU A 806 -6.48 -11.65 -38.64
N ASN A 807 -6.74 -10.96 -37.52
CA ASN A 807 -8.06 -10.76 -36.95
C ASN A 807 -8.30 -9.30 -36.58
N TYR A 808 -9.25 -8.66 -37.27
CA TYR A 808 -9.60 -7.24 -37.09
C TYR A 808 -11.01 -7.02 -36.58
N LYS A 809 -11.77 -8.10 -36.32
CA LYS A 809 -13.20 -8.03 -36.02
C LYS A 809 -13.50 -7.12 -34.82
N ASP A 810 -12.76 -7.29 -33.73
CA ASP A 810 -13.00 -6.53 -32.49
C ASP A 810 -12.70 -5.04 -32.69
N SER A 811 -11.62 -4.72 -33.40
CA SER A 811 -11.27 -3.35 -33.78
C SER A 811 -12.31 -2.70 -34.69
N ASP A 812 -12.85 -3.44 -35.66
CA ASP A 812 -13.88 -2.94 -36.56
C ASP A 812 -15.17 -2.62 -35.80
N GLU A 813 -15.63 -3.53 -34.93
CA GLU A 813 -16.85 -3.35 -34.13
C GLU A 813 -16.71 -2.18 -33.14
N LEU A 814 -15.52 -1.96 -32.56
CA LEU A 814 -15.24 -0.80 -31.72
C LEU A 814 -15.20 0.52 -32.52
N LEU A 815 -14.59 0.53 -33.71
CA LEU A 815 -14.60 1.71 -34.59
C LEU A 815 -16.02 2.08 -35.01
N GLU A 816 -16.84 1.11 -35.39
CA GLU A 816 -18.25 1.33 -35.73
C GLU A 816 -19.03 1.95 -34.56
N PHE A 817 -18.80 1.45 -33.34
CA PHE A 817 -19.36 2.04 -32.13
C PHE A 817 -18.94 3.51 -31.95
N CYS A 818 -17.64 3.81 -32.05
CA CYS A 818 -17.13 5.17 -31.93
C CYS A 818 -17.69 6.11 -33.02
N GLU A 819 -17.72 5.66 -34.28
CA GLU A 819 -18.24 6.43 -35.42
C GLU A 819 -19.73 6.75 -35.26
N LYS A 820 -20.53 5.76 -34.83
CA LYS A 820 -21.96 5.94 -34.52
C LYS A 820 -22.19 7.03 -33.48
N HIS A 821 -21.32 7.12 -32.48
CA HIS A 821 -21.40 8.08 -31.39
C HIS A 821 -20.56 9.35 -31.61
N LYS A 822 -19.94 9.51 -32.79
CA LYS A 822 -19.08 10.65 -33.18
C LYS A 822 -17.87 10.85 -32.26
N ILE A 823 -17.35 9.76 -31.72
CA ILE A 823 -16.18 9.72 -30.83
C ILE A 823 -14.92 9.57 -31.68
N GLN A 824 -13.92 10.43 -31.46
CA GLN A 824 -12.64 10.33 -32.15
C GLN A 824 -11.80 9.19 -31.56
N VAL A 825 -10.95 8.55 -32.34
CA VAL A 825 -10.19 7.37 -31.88
C VAL A 825 -8.69 7.55 -32.10
N ARG A 826 -7.90 7.22 -31.07
CA ARG A 826 -6.46 7.00 -31.15
C ARG A 826 -6.19 5.51 -31.40
N GLY A 827 -5.36 5.21 -32.39
CA GLY A 827 -4.91 3.86 -32.66
C GLY A 827 -3.68 3.51 -31.83
N HIS A 828 -3.87 2.59 -30.87
CA HIS A 828 -2.83 2.14 -29.94
C HIS A 828 -2.67 0.60 -30.04
N CYS A 829 -1.51 0.08 -30.44
CA CYS A 829 -0.35 0.75 -31.03
C CYS A 829 0.12 -0.05 -32.25
N LEU A 830 0.93 0.56 -33.14
CA LEU A 830 1.43 -0.15 -34.31
C LEU A 830 2.50 -1.18 -33.91
N PHE A 831 3.42 -0.75 -33.05
CA PHE A 831 4.53 -1.53 -32.48
C PHE A 831 4.70 -1.21 -30.99
N TRP A 832 5.30 -2.15 -30.27
CA TRP A 832 5.67 -1.99 -28.86
C TRP A 832 7.08 -2.56 -28.67
N GLU A 833 8.00 -1.77 -28.10
CA GLU A 833 9.42 -2.12 -27.98
C GLU A 833 9.75 -3.12 -26.88
N VAL A 834 8.90 -3.27 -25.87
CA VAL A 834 9.18 -4.14 -24.73
C VAL A 834 9.04 -5.61 -25.17
N GLU A 835 10.13 -6.38 -25.06
CA GLU A 835 10.21 -7.74 -25.62
C GLU A 835 9.11 -8.69 -25.12
N ASP A 836 8.71 -8.58 -23.85
CA ASP A 836 7.64 -9.39 -23.27
C ASP A 836 6.27 -9.15 -23.92
N SER A 837 6.09 -7.97 -24.49
CA SER A 837 4.87 -7.59 -25.21
C SER A 837 4.88 -7.99 -26.69
N VAL A 838 6.02 -8.47 -27.20
CA VAL A 838 6.16 -8.96 -28.57
C VAL A 838 5.74 -10.42 -28.64
N GLN A 839 4.91 -10.78 -29.61
CA GLN A 839 4.39 -12.14 -29.75
C GLN A 839 5.49 -13.15 -30.15
N PRO A 840 5.39 -14.43 -29.72
CA PRO A 840 6.48 -15.40 -29.87
C PRO A 840 7.01 -15.58 -31.30
N TRP A 841 6.13 -15.53 -32.32
CA TRP A 841 6.56 -15.70 -33.71
C TRP A 841 7.32 -14.50 -34.26
N VAL A 842 7.15 -13.29 -33.72
CA VAL A 842 7.95 -12.12 -34.09
C VAL A 842 9.29 -12.13 -33.34
N ARG A 843 9.29 -12.55 -32.06
CA ARG A 843 10.52 -12.71 -31.26
C ARG A 843 11.54 -13.65 -31.89
N SER A 844 11.09 -14.65 -32.65
CA SER A 844 11.96 -15.60 -33.35
C SER A 844 12.55 -15.05 -34.65
N LEU A 845 12.12 -13.88 -35.13
CA LEU A 845 12.61 -13.27 -36.36
C LEU A 845 13.80 -12.35 -36.11
N GLN A 846 14.66 -12.25 -37.13
CA GLN A 846 15.86 -11.41 -37.14
C GLN A 846 16.09 -10.85 -38.54
N GLY A 847 16.83 -9.74 -38.65
CA GLY A 847 17.24 -9.16 -39.93
C GLY A 847 16.10 -8.98 -40.93
N HIS A 848 16.31 -9.38 -42.19
CA HIS A 848 15.35 -9.16 -43.27
C HIS A 848 13.97 -9.84 -43.05
N HIS A 849 13.89 -10.95 -42.31
CA HIS A 849 12.60 -11.57 -41.99
C HIS A 849 11.78 -10.71 -41.01
N LEU A 850 12.42 -10.16 -39.98
CA LEU A 850 11.77 -9.24 -39.05
C LEU A 850 11.35 -7.95 -39.77
N MET A 851 12.21 -7.43 -40.64
CA MET A 851 11.89 -6.27 -41.46
C MET A 851 10.66 -6.50 -42.36
N ALA A 852 10.56 -7.67 -42.99
CA ALA A 852 9.41 -8.04 -43.80
C ALA A 852 8.12 -8.13 -42.95
N ALA A 853 8.20 -8.65 -41.72
CA ALA A 853 7.07 -8.68 -40.80
C ALA A 853 6.59 -7.27 -40.41
N ILE A 854 7.52 -6.35 -40.10
CA ILE A 854 7.22 -4.94 -39.81
C ILE A 854 6.55 -4.26 -41.01
N GLN A 855 7.07 -4.48 -42.22
CA GLN A 855 6.49 -3.94 -43.45
C GLN A 855 5.08 -4.47 -43.69
N ASN A 856 4.87 -5.77 -43.54
CA ASN A 856 3.55 -6.40 -43.68
C ASN A 856 2.56 -5.87 -42.66
N ARG A 857 2.99 -5.65 -41.40
CA ARG A 857 2.18 -5.08 -40.34
C ARG A 857 1.71 -3.66 -40.66
N LEU A 858 2.63 -2.80 -41.06
CA LEU A 858 2.32 -1.43 -41.49
C LEU A 858 1.33 -1.45 -42.66
N GLN A 859 1.62 -2.24 -43.69
CA GLN A 859 0.80 -2.32 -44.89
C GLN A 859 -0.60 -2.84 -44.58
N SER A 860 -0.74 -3.91 -43.80
CA SER A 860 -2.05 -4.53 -43.51
C SER A 860 -2.92 -3.62 -42.66
N LEU A 861 -2.39 -3.10 -41.55
CA LEU A 861 -3.15 -2.31 -40.59
C LEU A 861 -3.49 -0.92 -41.13
N LEU A 862 -2.48 -0.17 -41.61
CA LEU A 862 -2.69 1.23 -42.00
C LEU A 862 -3.42 1.36 -43.33
N SER A 863 -3.29 0.40 -44.25
CA SER A 863 -4.13 0.41 -45.47
C SER A 863 -5.60 0.17 -45.15
N ARG A 864 -5.90 -0.69 -44.17
CA ARG A 864 -7.27 -0.98 -43.75
C ARG A 864 -7.93 0.21 -43.06
N TYR A 865 -7.19 0.87 -42.17
CA TYR A 865 -7.73 1.90 -41.28
C TYR A 865 -7.38 3.34 -41.66
N ARG A 866 -6.86 3.55 -42.87
CA ARG A 866 -6.45 4.85 -43.38
C ARG A 866 -7.52 5.92 -43.15
N GLY A 867 -7.18 6.95 -42.39
CA GLY A 867 -8.04 8.09 -42.08
C GLY A 867 -9.13 7.85 -41.04
N ARG A 868 -9.19 6.67 -40.42
CA ARG A 868 -10.16 6.34 -39.37
C ARG A 868 -9.65 6.65 -37.97
N PHE A 869 -8.34 6.58 -37.75
CA PHE A 869 -7.71 7.01 -36.49
C PHE A 869 -7.13 8.41 -36.63
N ARG A 870 -7.36 9.27 -35.64
CA ARG A 870 -6.80 10.63 -35.62
C ARG A 870 -5.34 10.63 -35.23
N HIS A 871 -4.99 9.80 -34.26
CA HIS A 871 -3.64 9.65 -33.74
C HIS A 871 -3.21 8.19 -33.86
N HIS A 872 -1.91 7.95 -34.02
CA HIS A 872 -1.31 6.64 -33.87
C HIS A 872 -0.12 6.68 -32.93
N ASP A 873 -0.13 5.81 -31.92
CA ASP A 873 1.07 5.47 -31.16
C ASP A 873 1.88 4.50 -32.04
N VAL A 874 2.98 4.99 -32.60
CA VAL A 874 3.72 4.25 -33.65
C VAL A 874 4.54 3.14 -33.02
N ASN A 875 5.43 3.49 -32.10
CA ASN A 875 6.26 2.52 -31.39
C ASN A 875 6.24 2.88 -29.91
N ASN A 876 5.54 2.07 -29.13
CA ASN A 876 5.27 2.32 -27.72
C ASN A 876 6.50 1.99 -26.86
N GLU A 877 6.76 2.78 -25.81
CA GLU A 877 7.72 2.49 -24.72
C GLU A 877 9.18 2.31 -25.16
N MET A 878 9.62 3.18 -26.07
CA MET A 878 10.98 3.15 -26.61
C MET A 878 12.06 3.54 -25.58
N LEU A 879 11.70 4.17 -24.46
CA LEU A 879 12.62 4.45 -23.35
C LEU A 879 12.91 3.21 -22.49
N HIS A 880 12.03 2.20 -22.52
CA HIS A 880 12.17 0.99 -21.70
C HIS A 880 12.56 -0.26 -22.48
N GLY A 881 12.29 -0.30 -23.79
CA GLY A 881 12.64 -1.42 -24.66
C GLY A 881 13.44 -1.01 -25.90
N SER A 882 14.18 -1.96 -26.46
CA SER A 882 14.99 -1.82 -27.67
C SER A 882 14.87 -3.01 -28.63
N PHE A 883 13.79 -3.80 -28.52
CA PHE A 883 13.61 -5.06 -29.25
C PHE A 883 13.87 -4.92 -30.76
N TYR A 884 13.30 -3.90 -31.41
CA TYR A 884 13.46 -3.70 -32.85
C TYR A 884 14.80 -3.03 -33.17
N GLU A 885 15.21 -2.03 -32.38
CA GLU A 885 16.48 -1.32 -32.56
C GLU A 885 17.69 -2.26 -32.48
N ASP A 886 17.74 -3.17 -31.50
CA ASP A 886 18.84 -4.10 -31.30
C ASP A 886 18.97 -5.11 -32.46
N ARG A 887 17.87 -5.41 -33.15
CA ARG A 887 17.80 -6.44 -34.21
C ARG A 887 17.94 -5.87 -35.63
N LEU A 888 17.59 -4.61 -35.84
CA LEU A 888 17.54 -3.97 -37.17
C LEU A 888 18.37 -2.68 -37.25
N GLY A 889 18.92 -2.22 -36.13
CA GLY A 889 19.68 -0.99 -36.01
C GLY A 889 18.79 0.24 -35.76
N ARG A 890 19.44 1.32 -35.30
CA ARG A 890 18.79 2.55 -34.82
C ARG A 890 17.83 3.25 -35.79
N ASP A 891 18.02 3.12 -37.11
CA ASP A 891 17.11 3.76 -38.08
C ASP A 891 15.72 3.12 -38.14
N ILE A 892 15.53 1.89 -37.61
CA ILE A 892 14.24 1.20 -37.68
C ILE A 892 13.10 2.00 -37.04
N ARG A 893 13.37 2.68 -35.92
CA ARG A 893 12.37 3.50 -35.24
C ARG A 893 11.92 4.64 -36.14
N ALA A 894 12.85 5.38 -36.75
CA ALA A 894 12.51 6.44 -37.69
C ALA A 894 11.83 5.90 -38.96
N TYR A 895 12.24 4.73 -39.45
CA TYR A 895 11.60 4.04 -40.57
C TYR A 895 10.11 3.78 -40.31
N MET A 896 9.76 3.25 -39.13
CA MET A 896 8.36 2.98 -38.76
C MET A 896 7.48 4.22 -38.87
N PHE A 897 7.96 5.38 -38.38
CA PHE A 897 7.24 6.65 -38.50
C PHE A 897 7.11 7.13 -39.96
N ARG A 898 8.20 7.07 -40.74
CA ARG A 898 8.20 7.50 -42.15
C ARG A 898 7.21 6.68 -42.98
N GLU A 899 7.22 5.35 -42.81
CA GLU A 899 6.31 4.48 -43.53
C GLU A 899 4.87 4.60 -43.04
N ALA A 900 4.66 4.75 -41.72
CA ALA A 900 3.31 4.98 -41.20
C ALA A 900 2.68 6.25 -41.79
N HIS A 901 3.45 7.35 -41.86
CA HIS A 901 2.98 8.60 -42.45
C HIS A 901 2.73 8.51 -43.95
N LYS A 902 3.52 7.72 -44.69
CA LYS A 902 3.27 7.47 -46.12
C LYS A 902 1.95 6.74 -46.36
N LEU A 903 1.65 5.74 -45.53
CA LEU A 903 0.44 4.92 -45.65
C LEU A 903 -0.81 5.67 -45.19
N ASP A 904 -0.70 6.42 -44.09
CA ASP A 904 -1.76 7.30 -43.61
C ASP A 904 -1.23 8.70 -43.24
N PRO A 905 -1.20 9.64 -44.20
CA PRO A 905 -0.73 11.00 -43.94
C PRO A 905 -1.73 11.85 -43.13
N SER A 906 -2.93 11.32 -42.86
CA SER A 906 -3.97 12.08 -42.15
C SER A 906 -3.93 11.90 -40.63
N ALA A 907 -3.26 10.85 -40.15
CA ALA A 907 -3.06 10.60 -38.73
C ALA A 907 -1.84 11.36 -38.19
N VAL A 908 -1.97 11.93 -37.00
CA VAL A 908 -0.82 12.49 -36.27
C VAL A 908 -0.08 11.34 -35.58
N LEU A 909 1.24 11.26 -35.77
CA LEU A 909 2.05 10.18 -35.23
C LEU A 909 2.66 10.57 -33.89
N PHE A 910 2.46 9.73 -32.88
CA PHE A 910 2.91 9.94 -31.52
C PHE A 910 4.04 8.98 -31.15
N VAL A 911 5.00 9.52 -30.40
CA VAL A 911 5.78 8.73 -29.43
C VAL A 911 4.94 8.60 -28.15
N ASN A 912 4.99 7.49 -27.43
CA ASN A 912 4.18 7.28 -26.23
C ASN A 912 4.98 6.48 -25.19
N ASP A 913 5.09 7.00 -23.96
CA ASP A 913 5.93 6.43 -22.92
C ASP A 913 5.43 6.73 -21.49
N TYR A 914 5.85 5.94 -20.50
CA TYR A 914 5.39 6.01 -19.10
C TYR A 914 6.46 6.50 -18.11
N ASN A 915 6.02 6.89 -16.91
CA ASN A 915 6.83 7.44 -15.80
C ASN A 915 7.58 8.75 -16.11
N VAL A 916 7.36 9.37 -17.27
CA VAL A 916 8.05 10.60 -17.65
C VAL A 916 7.76 11.73 -16.65
N GLU A 917 6.57 11.71 -16.07
CA GLU A 917 5.99 12.74 -15.21
C GLU A 917 6.09 12.45 -13.69
N ASP A 918 6.70 11.33 -13.30
CA ASP A 918 6.73 10.88 -11.89
C ASP A 918 8.02 11.24 -11.14
N GLY A 919 9.11 11.55 -11.87
CA GLY A 919 10.44 11.86 -11.31
C GLY A 919 11.18 10.68 -10.67
N CYS A 920 10.64 9.47 -10.78
CA CYS A 920 11.08 8.28 -10.07
C CYS A 920 11.62 7.19 -11.00
N ASP A 921 11.61 7.37 -12.32
CA ASP A 921 12.21 6.47 -13.29
C ASP A 921 13.43 7.11 -14.00
N THR A 922 14.60 6.50 -13.83
CA THR A 922 15.83 6.98 -14.49
C THR A 922 15.93 6.62 -15.97
N LYS A 923 15.18 5.61 -16.43
CA LYS A 923 15.10 5.27 -17.86
C LYS A 923 14.22 6.27 -18.61
N SER A 924 13.15 6.71 -17.97
CA SER A 924 12.14 7.59 -18.55
C SER A 924 12.12 8.96 -17.89
N THR A 925 13.09 9.80 -18.26
CA THR A 925 13.13 11.21 -17.82
C THR A 925 12.65 12.12 -18.94
N PRO A 926 12.10 13.31 -18.65
CA PRO A 926 11.73 14.27 -19.68
C PRO A 926 12.90 14.61 -20.63
N ASP A 927 14.13 14.67 -20.11
CA ASP A 927 15.32 14.97 -20.89
C ASP A 927 15.65 13.83 -21.88
N LYS A 928 15.62 12.56 -21.42
CA LYS A 928 15.80 11.39 -22.31
C LYS A 928 14.68 11.29 -23.36
N PHE A 929 13.45 11.66 -23.00
CA PHE A 929 12.35 11.65 -23.96
C PHE A 929 12.51 12.74 -25.02
N VAL A 930 12.96 13.94 -24.63
CA VAL A 930 13.33 15.01 -25.56
C VAL A 930 14.44 14.54 -26.51
N GLU A 931 15.51 13.93 -25.99
CA GLU A 931 16.61 13.39 -26.80
C GLU A 931 16.12 12.36 -27.82
N GLN A 932 15.22 11.46 -27.41
CA GLN A 932 14.63 10.45 -28.28
C GLN A 932 13.79 11.07 -29.41
N VAL A 933 12.94 12.06 -29.09
CA VAL A 933 12.13 12.75 -30.11
C VAL A 933 13.01 13.52 -31.10
N VAL A 934 14.05 14.20 -30.62
CA VAL A 934 15.00 14.92 -31.47
C VAL A 934 15.72 13.94 -32.41
N ASP A 935 16.23 12.81 -31.92
CA ASP A 935 16.90 11.81 -32.77
C ASP A 935 15.97 11.25 -33.86
N LEU A 936 14.69 11.01 -33.53
CA LEU A 936 13.69 10.59 -34.52
C LEU A 936 13.50 11.67 -35.60
N GLN A 937 13.32 12.93 -35.19
CA GLN A 937 13.13 14.06 -36.12
C GLN A 937 14.36 14.29 -37.02
N GLU A 938 15.57 14.22 -36.47
CA GLU A 938 16.83 14.34 -37.21
C GLU A 938 16.99 13.23 -38.26
N ARG A 939 16.42 12.05 -38.01
CA ARG A 939 16.34 10.92 -38.95
C ARG A 939 15.15 10.99 -39.90
N GLY A 940 14.41 12.10 -39.90
CA GLY A 940 13.30 12.35 -40.82
C GLY A 940 11.98 11.65 -40.43
N ALA A 941 11.83 11.19 -39.18
CA ALA A 941 10.55 10.71 -38.69
C ALA A 941 9.56 11.89 -38.51
N PRO A 942 8.36 11.83 -39.11
CA PRO A 942 7.33 12.86 -38.94
C PRO A 942 6.60 12.71 -37.59
N VAL A 943 7.33 12.91 -36.48
CA VAL A 943 6.74 12.93 -35.13
C VAL A 943 5.85 14.17 -34.99
N GLY A 944 4.56 13.94 -34.77
CA GLY A 944 3.54 15.00 -34.70
C GLY A 944 3.02 15.28 -33.29
N GLY A 945 3.33 14.44 -32.31
CA GLY A 945 2.89 14.62 -30.92
C GLY A 945 3.66 13.76 -29.92
N ILE A 946 3.51 14.10 -28.64
CA ILE A 946 4.15 13.42 -27.50
C ILE A 946 3.06 12.85 -26.60
N GLY A 947 3.08 11.54 -26.38
CA GLY A 947 2.21 10.83 -25.46
C GLY A 947 2.90 10.60 -24.13
N VAL A 948 2.28 11.08 -23.06
CA VAL A 948 2.66 10.82 -21.67
C VAL A 948 1.58 9.91 -21.10
N GLN A 949 1.90 8.65 -20.79
CA GLN A 949 0.90 7.67 -20.37
C GLN A 949 0.13 8.17 -19.14
N GLY A 950 0.79 8.61 -18.07
CA GLY A 950 0.08 9.15 -16.91
C GLY A 950 -0.25 8.12 -15.83
N HIS A 951 0.37 6.93 -15.85
CA HIS A 951 0.21 5.92 -14.82
C HIS A 951 0.90 6.36 -13.52
N ILE A 952 0.13 6.93 -12.58
CA ILE A 952 0.71 7.54 -11.38
C ILE A 952 0.00 7.09 -10.10
N SER A 953 0.70 7.14 -8.96
CA SER A 953 0.12 6.82 -7.64
C SER A 953 0.03 8.04 -6.74
N HIS A 954 1.05 8.90 -6.74
CA HIS A 954 1.14 10.05 -5.83
C HIS A 954 1.46 11.33 -6.60
N PRO A 955 0.53 11.84 -7.43
CA PRO A 955 0.79 12.99 -8.29
C PRO A 955 1.18 14.23 -7.48
N VAL A 956 2.27 14.87 -7.88
CA VAL A 956 2.70 16.17 -7.37
C VAL A 956 2.68 17.15 -8.52
N GLY A 957 1.84 18.17 -8.38
CA GLY A 957 1.53 19.07 -9.49
C GLY A 957 2.73 19.79 -10.07
N GLU A 958 3.71 20.18 -9.24
CA GLU A 958 4.92 20.83 -9.75
C GLU A 958 5.82 19.87 -10.55
N ILE A 959 5.97 18.60 -10.13
CA ILE A 959 6.78 17.61 -10.86
C ILE A 959 6.16 17.32 -12.23
N ILE A 960 4.83 17.16 -12.28
CA ILE A 960 4.08 16.98 -13.52
C ILE A 960 4.26 18.21 -14.42
N CYS A 961 4.02 19.41 -13.90
CA CYS A 961 4.14 20.66 -14.65
C CYS A 961 5.55 20.83 -15.23
N ASP A 962 6.59 20.57 -14.45
CA ASP A 962 7.96 20.72 -14.92
C ASP A 962 8.31 19.72 -16.03
N SER A 963 7.80 18.50 -15.93
CA SER A 963 7.96 17.47 -16.98
C SER A 963 7.28 17.91 -18.27
N LEU A 964 6.05 18.43 -18.17
CA LEU A 964 5.32 18.98 -19.31
C LEU A 964 5.99 20.22 -19.90
N ASP A 965 6.52 21.12 -19.07
CA ASP A 965 7.23 22.33 -19.52
C ASP A 965 8.52 21.95 -20.28
N LYS A 966 9.26 20.93 -19.84
CA LYS A 966 10.44 20.40 -20.56
C LYS A 966 10.06 19.82 -21.92
N LEU A 967 9.05 18.95 -21.96
CA LEU A 967 8.59 18.33 -23.21
C LEU A 967 8.05 19.39 -24.19
N ALA A 968 7.40 20.45 -23.68
CA ALA A 968 6.83 21.51 -24.50
C ALA A 968 7.87 22.31 -25.29
N ILE A 969 9.15 22.25 -24.94
CA ILE A 969 10.25 22.89 -25.69
C ILE A 969 10.32 22.37 -27.14
N LEU A 970 9.89 21.13 -27.38
CA LEU A 970 9.82 20.52 -28.71
C LEU A 970 8.79 21.19 -29.62
N GLY A 971 7.87 22.00 -29.07
CA GLY A 971 6.81 22.66 -29.84
C GLY A 971 5.74 21.71 -30.40
N LEU A 972 5.75 20.44 -29.98
CA LEU A 972 4.76 19.43 -30.32
C LEU A 972 3.62 19.43 -29.29
N PRO A 973 2.37 19.11 -29.69
CA PRO A 973 1.28 18.90 -28.75
C PRO A 973 1.56 17.68 -27.86
N ILE A 974 1.33 17.84 -26.56
CA ILE A 974 1.43 16.76 -25.57
C ILE A 974 0.03 16.21 -25.32
N TRP A 975 -0.12 14.89 -25.25
CA TRP A 975 -1.34 14.22 -24.84
C TRP A 975 -1.06 13.38 -23.61
N ILE A 976 -1.96 13.46 -22.64
CA ILE A 976 -2.00 12.46 -21.58
C ILE A 976 -2.81 11.29 -22.13
N THR A 977 -2.18 10.14 -22.32
CA THR A 977 -2.70 9.07 -23.19
C THR A 977 -3.37 7.94 -22.43
N GLU A 978 -2.99 7.69 -21.18
CA GLU A 978 -3.36 6.49 -20.41
C GLU A 978 -3.52 6.82 -18.90
N LEU A 979 -4.07 7.99 -18.57
CA LEU A 979 -4.12 8.46 -17.19
C LEU A 979 -4.94 7.52 -16.30
N ASP A 980 -4.30 7.04 -15.24
CA ASP A 980 -4.97 6.40 -14.12
C ASP A 980 -4.24 6.73 -12.81
N VAL A 981 -5.01 6.76 -11.72
CA VAL A 981 -4.51 7.10 -10.38
C VAL A 981 -4.99 6.07 -9.38
N THR A 982 -4.07 5.39 -8.72
CA THR A 982 -4.41 4.32 -7.77
C THR A 982 -4.38 4.80 -6.33
N ALA A 983 -5.47 4.58 -5.60
CA ALA A 983 -5.49 4.59 -4.15
C ALA A 983 -6.66 3.77 -3.63
N GLU A 984 -6.44 2.95 -2.59
CA GLU A 984 -7.49 2.07 -2.02
C GLU A 984 -8.70 2.89 -1.53
N ASN A 985 -8.43 4.01 -0.85
CA ASN A 985 -9.48 4.95 -0.43
C ASN A 985 -9.91 5.86 -1.58
N GLU A 986 -11.20 5.82 -1.94
CA GLU A 986 -11.77 6.59 -3.06
C GLU A 986 -11.63 8.11 -2.92
N HIS A 987 -11.58 8.66 -1.70
CA HIS A 987 -11.40 10.10 -1.50
C HIS A 987 -9.97 10.54 -1.80
N LEU A 988 -8.97 9.73 -1.42
CA LEU A 988 -7.58 10.00 -1.79
C LEU A 988 -7.38 9.89 -3.29
N ARG A 989 -7.97 8.85 -3.90
CA ARG A 989 -7.97 8.69 -5.35
C ARG A 989 -8.59 9.90 -6.06
N ALA A 990 -9.74 10.37 -5.57
CA ALA A 990 -10.41 11.54 -6.13
C ALA A 990 -9.55 12.81 -6.07
N ASP A 991 -8.90 13.02 -4.92
CA ASP A 991 -8.04 14.17 -4.70
C ASP A 991 -6.77 14.12 -5.57
N ASP A 992 -6.13 12.95 -5.67
CA ASP A 992 -4.93 12.76 -6.50
C ASP A 992 -5.26 12.87 -8.00
N LEU A 993 -6.39 12.31 -8.45
CA LEU A 993 -6.87 12.46 -9.83
C LEU A 993 -7.13 13.93 -10.19
N GLU A 994 -7.73 14.72 -9.28
CA GLU A 994 -7.95 16.14 -9.51
C GLU A 994 -6.63 16.91 -9.69
N VAL A 995 -5.57 16.56 -8.95
CA VAL A 995 -4.24 17.18 -9.12
C VAL A 995 -3.78 17.02 -10.56
N PHE A 996 -3.73 15.78 -11.06
CA PHE A 996 -3.24 15.52 -12.41
C PHE A 996 -4.11 16.20 -13.47
N LEU A 997 -5.44 16.04 -13.37
CA LEU A 997 -6.39 16.62 -14.32
C LEU A 997 -6.27 18.14 -14.41
N ARG A 998 -6.11 18.84 -13.28
CA ARG A 998 -5.96 20.31 -13.27
C ARG A 998 -4.62 20.75 -13.85
N GLU A 999 -3.53 20.05 -13.57
CA GLU A 999 -2.21 20.36 -14.15
C GLU A 999 -2.23 20.23 -15.67
N ALA A 1000 -2.69 19.06 -16.16
CA ALA A 1000 -2.78 18.79 -17.58
C ALA A 1000 -3.74 19.77 -18.28
N PHE A 1001 -4.91 20.04 -17.72
CA PHE A 1001 -5.87 20.99 -18.32
C PHE A 1001 -5.32 22.43 -18.34
N ALA A 1002 -4.61 22.86 -17.30
CA ALA A 1002 -4.03 24.21 -17.24
C ALA A 1002 -2.78 24.40 -18.12
N HIS A 1003 -2.14 23.32 -18.59
CA HIS A 1003 -0.89 23.39 -19.34
C HIS A 1003 -1.12 23.69 -20.83
N PRO A 1004 -0.53 24.76 -21.42
CA PRO A 1004 -0.83 25.18 -22.79
C PRO A 1004 -0.42 24.18 -23.88
N ALA A 1005 0.64 23.40 -23.66
CA ALA A 1005 1.07 22.39 -24.62
C ALA A 1005 0.23 21.10 -24.59
N VAL A 1006 -0.58 20.90 -23.54
CA VAL A 1006 -1.42 19.70 -23.44
C VAL A 1006 -2.66 19.88 -24.32
N GLY A 1007 -2.83 18.97 -25.27
CA GLY A 1007 -3.89 18.96 -26.27
C GLY A 1007 -5.05 18.02 -25.97
N GLY A 1008 -4.93 17.13 -24.98
CA GLY A 1008 -6.01 16.21 -24.59
C GLY A 1008 -5.61 15.27 -23.46
N ILE A 1009 -6.62 14.69 -22.80
CA ILE A 1009 -6.46 13.71 -21.72
C ILE A 1009 -7.30 12.48 -22.02
N ILE A 1010 -6.71 11.29 -21.94
CA ILE A 1010 -7.42 10.00 -22.04
C ILE A 1010 -7.14 9.20 -20.78
N LEU A 1011 -8.21 8.69 -20.15
CA LEU A 1011 -8.11 7.83 -18.98
C LEU A 1011 -7.93 6.36 -19.39
N TRP A 1012 -7.07 5.60 -18.71
CA TRP A 1012 -6.87 4.17 -19.02
C TRP A 1012 -7.90 3.27 -18.35
N GLY A 1013 -9.14 3.41 -18.81
CA GLY A 1013 -10.32 2.79 -18.22
C GLY A 1013 -10.98 3.69 -17.17
N PHE A 1014 -12.15 3.27 -16.69
CA PHE A 1014 -12.89 4.02 -15.68
C PHE A 1014 -13.83 3.16 -14.81
N TRP A 1015 -13.89 1.84 -15.04
CA TRP A 1015 -14.87 0.94 -14.42
C TRP A 1015 -14.16 -0.21 -13.68
N GLU A 1016 -14.47 -0.44 -12.40
CA GLU A 1016 -13.69 -1.27 -11.46
C GLU A 1016 -13.22 -2.63 -12.02
N MET A 1017 -14.12 -3.38 -12.65
CA MET A 1017 -13.83 -4.72 -13.18
C MET A 1017 -13.14 -4.72 -14.54
N PHE A 1018 -12.91 -3.54 -15.12
CA PHE A 1018 -12.33 -3.32 -16.44
C PHE A 1018 -11.16 -2.32 -16.36
N MET A 1019 -10.48 -2.27 -15.21
CA MET A 1019 -9.25 -1.51 -15.03
C MET A 1019 -8.03 -2.44 -15.12
N PHE A 1020 -6.96 -1.95 -15.74
CA PHE A 1020 -5.66 -2.62 -15.69
C PHE A 1020 -5.02 -2.53 -14.28
N ARG A 1021 -5.15 -1.37 -13.60
CA ARG A 1021 -4.67 -1.16 -12.23
C ARG A 1021 -5.81 -1.22 -11.22
N GLU A 1022 -5.61 -1.93 -10.12
CA GLU A 1022 -6.58 -1.98 -9.03
C GLU A 1022 -6.78 -0.60 -8.40
N HIS A 1023 -8.00 -0.34 -7.91
CA HIS A 1023 -8.34 0.91 -7.24
C HIS A 1023 -8.05 2.17 -8.07
N ALA A 1024 -8.30 2.13 -9.39
CA ALA A 1024 -8.10 3.26 -10.30
C ALA A 1024 -9.39 3.75 -10.99
N HIS A 1025 -10.55 3.20 -10.63
CA HIS A 1025 -11.81 3.40 -11.32
C HIS A 1025 -12.60 4.63 -10.83
N LEU A 1026 -13.43 5.16 -11.72
CA LEU A 1026 -14.43 6.21 -11.47
C LEU A 1026 -15.81 5.64 -11.10
N VAL A 1027 -16.09 4.44 -11.59
CA VAL A 1027 -17.36 3.73 -11.41
C VAL A 1027 -17.09 2.35 -10.84
N ASP A 1028 -17.71 2.05 -9.71
CA ASP A 1028 -17.60 0.75 -9.06
C ASP A 1028 -18.25 -0.34 -9.92
N ALA A 1029 -17.97 -1.60 -9.61
CA ALA A 1029 -18.42 -2.74 -10.40
C ALA A 1029 -19.94 -2.71 -10.67
N ASP A 1030 -20.73 -2.29 -9.68
CA ASP A 1030 -22.20 -2.23 -9.74
C ASP A 1030 -22.78 -1.01 -10.47
N GLY A 1031 -21.93 -0.15 -11.05
CA GLY A 1031 -22.35 1.07 -11.73
C GLY A 1031 -22.46 2.31 -10.83
N THR A 1032 -22.16 2.20 -9.54
CA THR A 1032 -22.11 3.35 -8.64
C THR A 1032 -20.94 4.26 -9.01
N ILE A 1033 -21.22 5.53 -9.30
CA ILE A 1033 -20.17 6.55 -9.48
C ILE A 1033 -19.56 6.84 -8.11
N ASN A 1034 -18.28 6.53 -7.92
CA ASN A 1034 -17.58 6.70 -6.66
C ASN A 1034 -17.07 8.15 -6.49
N GLU A 1035 -16.34 8.47 -5.41
CA GLU A 1035 -15.84 9.82 -5.17
C GLU A 1035 -14.92 10.35 -6.28
N ALA A 1036 -14.08 9.49 -6.86
CA ALA A 1036 -13.20 9.88 -7.96
C ALA A 1036 -14.02 10.23 -9.22
N GLY A 1037 -15.05 9.42 -9.52
CA GLY A 1037 -15.99 9.72 -10.60
C GLY A 1037 -16.78 11.01 -10.36
N ARG A 1038 -17.27 11.24 -9.13
CA ARG A 1038 -17.94 12.49 -8.75
C ARG A 1038 -17.02 13.70 -8.94
N ARG A 1039 -15.75 13.59 -8.55
CA ARG A 1039 -14.76 14.67 -8.70
C ARG A 1039 -14.47 14.96 -10.17
N TYR A 1040 -14.25 13.92 -10.99
CA TYR A 1040 -14.05 14.06 -12.43
C TYR A 1040 -15.24 14.78 -13.10
N LEU A 1041 -16.48 14.35 -12.81
CA LEU A 1041 -17.67 14.97 -13.38
C LEU A 1041 -17.85 16.42 -12.91
N ALA A 1042 -17.52 16.72 -11.64
CA ALA A 1042 -17.54 18.08 -11.13
C ALA A 1042 -16.55 19.01 -11.85
N LEU A 1043 -15.32 18.54 -12.12
CA LEU A 1043 -14.34 19.29 -12.90
C LEU A 1043 -14.82 19.55 -14.33
N LYS A 1044 -15.42 18.55 -14.98
CA LYS A 1044 -16.03 18.75 -16.30
C LYS A 1044 -17.12 19.83 -16.30
N GLN A 1045 -17.91 19.92 -15.23
CA GLN A 1045 -18.90 20.99 -15.07
C GLN A 1045 -18.25 22.35 -14.76
N GLU A 1046 -17.19 22.37 -13.94
CA GLU A 1046 -16.40 23.58 -13.64
C GLU A 1046 -15.78 24.16 -14.93
N TRP A 1047 -15.37 23.31 -15.86
CA TRP A 1047 -14.79 23.69 -17.14
C TRP A 1047 -15.81 23.94 -18.25
N LEU A 1048 -17.04 24.29 -17.89
CA LEU A 1048 -18.07 24.77 -18.81
C LEU A 1048 -18.48 26.19 -18.46
N THR A 1049 -18.67 27.01 -19.49
CA THR A 1049 -19.10 28.41 -19.32
C THR A 1049 -20.62 28.49 -19.28
N ARG A 1050 -21.16 29.12 -18.23
CA ARG A 1050 -22.57 29.52 -18.14
C ARG A 1050 -22.64 30.95 -17.60
N VAL A 1051 -23.15 31.87 -18.41
CA VAL A 1051 -23.24 33.29 -18.03
C VAL A 1051 -24.60 33.86 -18.43
N ASN A 1052 -25.11 34.76 -17.59
CA ASN A 1052 -26.33 35.51 -17.83
C ASN A 1052 -26.02 37.00 -17.71
N GLY A 1053 -26.80 37.83 -18.40
CA GLY A 1053 -26.76 39.28 -18.19
C GLY A 1053 -27.67 40.00 -19.17
N ASN A 1054 -27.37 41.26 -19.43
CA ASN A 1054 -28.22 42.12 -20.24
C ASN A 1054 -27.41 42.76 -21.37
N VAL A 1055 -28.06 42.98 -22.51
CA VAL A 1055 -27.46 43.68 -23.65
C VAL A 1055 -27.18 45.14 -23.26
N SER A 1056 -25.96 45.60 -23.53
CA SER A 1056 -25.52 46.96 -23.24
C SER A 1056 -26.14 48.01 -24.18
N HIS A 1057 -25.96 49.30 -23.86
CA HIS A 1057 -26.33 50.43 -24.72
C HIS A 1057 -25.70 50.40 -26.12
N GLN A 1058 -24.62 49.64 -26.30
CA GLN A 1058 -23.95 49.46 -27.60
C GLN A 1058 -24.51 48.28 -28.41
N GLY A 1059 -25.55 47.59 -27.92
CA GLY A 1059 -26.06 46.37 -28.55
C GLY A 1059 -25.13 45.16 -28.39
N GLU A 1060 -24.24 45.20 -27.40
CA GLU A 1060 -23.21 44.18 -27.17
C GLU A 1060 -23.40 43.48 -25.82
N TYR A 1061 -22.95 42.23 -25.74
CA TYR A 1061 -22.71 41.52 -24.48
C TYR A 1061 -21.29 40.96 -24.46
N LYS A 1062 -20.56 41.20 -23.36
CA LYS A 1062 -19.15 40.82 -23.21
C LYS A 1062 -19.02 39.80 -22.09
N PHE A 1063 -18.29 38.73 -22.35
CA PHE A 1063 -17.99 37.70 -21.35
C PHE A 1063 -16.67 37.01 -21.66
N ARG A 1064 -16.19 36.17 -20.74
CA ARG A 1064 -14.99 35.36 -20.93
C ARG A 1064 -15.36 33.89 -20.84
N GLY A 1065 -15.13 33.13 -21.90
CA GLY A 1065 -15.61 31.74 -22.04
C GLY A 1065 -14.53 30.76 -22.46
N TYR A 1066 -14.68 29.50 -22.05
CA TYR A 1066 -13.85 28.37 -22.48
C TYR A 1066 -13.96 28.11 -23.98
N HIS A 1067 -12.91 27.57 -24.60
CA HIS A 1067 -12.97 27.20 -26.01
C HIS A 1067 -14.02 26.10 -26.26
N GLY A 1068 -14.84 26.25 -27.30
CA GLY A 1068 -15.85 25.27 -27.68
C GLY A 1068 -17.13 25.89 -28.24
N SER A 1069 -18.19 25.09 -28.26
CA SER A 1069 -19.48 25.43 -28.90
C SER A 1069 -20.49 25.95 -27.88
N TYR A 1070 -21.24 26.98 -28.25
CA TYR A 1070 -22.15 27.72 -27.39
C TYR A 1070 -23.53 27.89 -28.01
N THR A 1071 -24.55 27.99 -27.16
CA THR A 1071 -25.85 28.61 -27.47
C THR A 1071 -26.01 29.91 -26.69
N VAL A 1072 -26.61 30.91 -27.33
CA VAL A 1072 -27.13 32.12 -26.69
C VAL A 1072 -28.64 32.22 -26.93
N GLU A 1073 -29.39 32.48 -25.86
CA GLU A 1073 -30.81 32.85 -25.88
C GLU A 1073 -30.93 34.33 -25.52
N VAL A 1074 -31.64 35.10 -26.34
CA VAL A 1074 -31.91 36.53 -26.13
C VAL A 1074 -33.42 36.77 -26.06
N ASP A 1075 -33.86 37.45 -25.00
CA ASP A 1075 -35.26 37.85 -24.84
C ASP A 1075 -35.54 39.11 -25.68
N THR A 1076 -36.27 38.96 -26.79
CA THR A 1076 -36.65 40.09 -27.67
C THR A 1076 -38.12 40.48 -27.44
N PRO A 1077 -38.56 41.68 -27.87
CA PRO A 1077 -39.97 42.07 -27.82
C PRO A 1077 -40.91 41.09 -28.54
N SER A 1078 -40.43 40.38 -29.56
CA SER A 1078 -41.16 39.37 -30.32
C SER A 1078 -41.08 37.94 -29.74
N GLY A 1079 -40.37 37.75 -28.63
CA GLY A 1079 -40.15 36.45 -28.00
C GLY A 1079 -38.67 36.08 -27.89
N LYS A 1080 -38.41 34.84 -27.48
CA LYS A 1080 -37.04 34.33 -27.26
C LYS A 1080 -36.41 33.88 -28.56
N VAL A 1081 -35.16 34.30 -28.82
CA VAL A 1081 -34.39 33.86 -29.99
C VAL A 1081 -33.12 33.17 -29.55
N ALA A 1082 -32.87 31.97 -30.09
CA ALA A 1082 -31.67 31.19 -29.84
C ALA A 1082 -30.73 31.17 -31.05
N ARG A 1083 -29.42 31.27 -30.81
CA ARG A 1083 -28.35 31.16 -31.82
C ARG A 1083 -27.16 30.37 -31.27
N SER A 1084 -26.41 29.72 -32.17
CA SER A 1084 -25.18 29.02 -31.83
C SER A 1084 -23.95 29.75 -32.34
N PHE A 1085 -22.84 29.62 -31.63
CA PHE A 1085 -21.53 30.17 -32.03
C PHE A 1085 -20.39 29.34 -31.42
N VAL A 1086 -19.16 29.57 -31.87
CA VAL A 1086 -17.95 28.88 -31.40
C VAL A 1086 -16.96 29.90 -30.85
N VAL A 1087 -16.30 29.54 -29.76
CA VAL A 1087 -15.13 30.25 -29.22
C VAL A 1087 -13.89 29.42 -29.52
N ASP A 1088 -12.97 29.93 -30.34
CA ASP A 1088 -11.72 29.25 -30.71
C ASP A 1088 -10.51 29.80 -29.93
N GLN A 1089 -9.36 29.17 -30.15
CA GLN A 1089 -8.12 29.48 -29.45
C GLN A 1089 -7.33 30.65 -30.10
N ASP A 1090 -7.63 31.01 -31.36
CA ASP A 1090 -6.72 31.72 -32.25
C ASP A 1090 -6.57 33.21 -31.90
N SER A 1091 -7.61 33.83 -31.35
CA SER A 1091 -7.59 35.24 -30.96
C SER A 1091 -7.82 35.43 -29.46
N PRO A 1092 -7.07 36.31 -28.76
CA PRO A 1092 -7.30 36.63 -27.36
C PRO A 1092 -8.69 37.26 -27.11
N VAL A 1093 -9.19 38.00 -28.10
CA VAL A 1093 -10.54 38.61 -28.11
C VAL A 1093 -11.26 38.19 -29.39
N GLN A 1094 -12.43 37.59 -29.26
CA GLN A 1094 -13.31 37.31 -30.39
C GLN A 1094 -14.49 38.26 -30.44
N VAL A 1095 -14.80 38.75 -31.64
CA VAL A 1095 -16.00 39.52 -31.91
C VAL A 1095 -16.90 38.69 -32.80
N ILE A 1096 -18.07 38.32 -32.30
CA ILE A 1096 -19.03 37.44 -32.99
C ILE A 1096 -20.30 38.23 -33.24
N THR A 1097 -20.70 38.33 -34.50
CA THR A 1097 -21.94 39.02 -34.88
C THR A 1097 -23.06 38.00 -35.08
N LEU A 1098 -24.17 38.19 -34.37
CA LEU A 1098 -25.32 37.30 -34.40
C LEU A 1098 -26.54 38.06 -34.90
N ASN A 1099 -27.22 37.49 -35.91
CA ASN A 1099 -28.45 38.04 -36.45
C ASN A 1099 -29.64 37.54 -35.62
N ILE A 1100 -30.33 38.43 -34.90
CA ILE A 1100 -31.44 38.09 -34.00
C ILE A 1100 -32.80 38.39 -34.63
#